data_AF-A0A7S1DWQ4-F1
#
_entry.id   AF-A0A7S1DWQ4-F1
#
_cell.length_a   1.000
_cell.length_b   1.000
_cell.length_c   1.000
_cell.angle_alpha   90.00
_cell.angle_beta   90.00
_cell.angle_gamma   90.00
#
_symmetry.space_group_name_H-M   'P 1'
#
loop_
_entity.id
_entity.type
_entity.pdbx_description
1 polymer ?
#
loop_
_entity_poly.entity_id
_entity_poly.type
_entity_poly.pdbx_seq_one_letter_code
_entity_poly.pdbx_strand_id
1 'polypeptide(L)'
;MARRSVSFYLYYLSLEQAKTKLLLSDSPTPRTLAVLKAALAEATAPPYGPPKAFPSQLPGTPEQQKAMEKFASVKGPAPDVPAPPSYTNLGRNLMQLPEADRALIVNEWTKIEGLMADMLQTRGVFMTNAPAACLAHMNEFCRASCELRALTSAYCGLMIGVTNPETTAETRAFTDCYDSNILTKVLKAKEKADQQFSEIQSAALTGIASSADETSKQKLADKAQAQFLALSTELAQRQFACRVLHDEICKASLRKEMDSVMASHAGMMRTIDEQGFVHREEERKASDAPPTALQMVTASLKREDVIFTYLKKVWSRAIEEHDEGKRLISMEWGEFYAAIDEMAQELTKWGEAHIAERLSTKTLENQALKHRLYMLERSVAQYEAAKAGEQTSMARRIDVAVKDQCYSLLFKIDSLERKLLSSKKELIEMERTVRERLKIEFEDLVKDLGTQLTMVKSQFKEYRESLQQDMKSNLHDIRKEALMKMVKSGSAPIELKRMTLKMAHTEDTIEDLTIENSELKRALLKVRTMNNVKDLSIRMSYDKRLKAMQTGQLETSKELYNDKAETQKKMEMLTSRLDDTNSLLAAAESERDRLRKELELANRNKQTLLTWKVAKTQLLSELEARVKKYEKWSHIDVDKLQLELERKDSELRALQSQDPEELARHRSMMDSNARKEVEKLRRMLSNEQKLKLEAFSKLEAMRADLRWEEHWEGADDQQALASHWKKRFSESSALLSKTAEENHRLIEAMEGAGVEVPRDIREAHSAAAASPAGTAAAPPPVAGQGGFRPQSAPVLRPISAVYVSRASAKQRPTSGAVANRDSIASIINDPEGTFPAYYILGTRSRAL
;
A
#
# COMPACT_ATOMS: atom_id res chain seq x y z
N MET A 1 -31.80 3.05 26.10
CA MET A 1 -31.49 2.22 24.91
C MET A 1 -30.47 1.13 25.20
N ALA A 2 -29.29 1.42 25.77
CA ALA A 2 -28.25 0.42 26.05
C ALA A 2 -28.73 -0.83 26.85
N ARG A 3 -29.53 -0.66 27.90
CA ARG A 3 -30.13 -1.80 28.64
C ARG A 3 -31.00 -2.71 27.76
N ARG A 4 -31.85 -2.12 26.91
CA ARG A 4 -32.71 -2.88 25.98
C ARG A 4 -31.87 -3.65 24.95
N SER A 5 -30.78 -3.04 24.46
CA SER A 5 -29.83 -3.69 23.55
C SER A 5 -29.18 -4.92 24.17
N VAL A 6 -28.71 -4.81 25.42
CA VAL A 6 -28.10 -5.95 26.13
C VAL A 6 -29.09 -7.09 26.32
N SER A 7 -30.31 -6.81 26.81
CA SER A 7 -31.34 -7.84 26.99
C SER A 7 -31.70 -8.53 25.67
N PHE A 8 -31.71 -7.80 24.56
CA PHE A 8 -31.98 -8.38 23.24
C PHE A 8 -30.86 -9.33 22.80
N TYR A 9 -29.60 -8.96 22.99
CA TYR A 9 -28.48 -9.84 22.66
C TYR A 9 -28.44 -11.08 23.56
N LEU A 10 -28.69 -10.95 24.86
CA LEU A 10 -28.81 -12.09 25.78
C LEU A 10 -29.90 -13.06 25.30
N TYR A 11 -31.02 -12.51 24.83
CA TYR A 11 -32.12 -13.30 24.28
C TYR A 11 -31.69 -14.09 23.05
N TYR A 12 -31.14 -13.40 22.05
CA TYR A 12 -30.60 -14.03 20.86
C TYR A 12 -29.53 -15.09 21.18
N LEU A 13 -28.66 -14.80 22.16
CA LEU A 13 -27.66 -15.74 22.63
C LEU A 13 -28.31 -16.98 23.25
N SER A 14 -29.32 -16.83 24.10
CA SER A 14 -30.01 -17.98 24.70
C SER A 14 -30.73 -18.86 23.67
N LEU A 15 -31.40 -18.27 22.68
CA LEU A 15 -32.15 -19.01 21.66
C LEU A 15 -31.27 -19.89 20.77
N GLU A 16 -30.15 -19.35 20.30
CA GLU A 16 -29.19 -20.12 19.49
C GLU A 16 -28.55 -21.25 20.31
N GLN A 17 -28.17 -21.01 21.57
CA GLN A 17 -27.62 -22.07 22.42
C GLN A 17 -28.65 -23.19 22.66
N ALA A 18 -29.90 -22.82 22.91
CA ALA A 18 -30.99 -23.78 23.03
C ALA A 18 -31.20 -24.58 21.73
N LYS A 19 -31.17 -23.91 20.57
CA LYS A 19 -31.24 -24.56 19.25
C LYS A 19 -30.10 -25.57 19.06
N THR A 20 -28.85 -25.20 19.33
CA THR A 20 -27.70 -26.12 19.20
C THR A 20 -27.85 -27.33 20.12
N LYS A 21 -28.26 -27.11 21.39
CA LYS A 21 -28.45 -28.22 22.35
C LYS A 21 -29.60 -29.15 21.95
N LEU A 22 -30.70 -28.61 21.43
CA LEU A 22 -31.81 -29.41 20.93
C LEU A 22 -31.39 -30.23 19.71
N LEU A 23 -30.64 -29.64 18.78
CA LEU A 23 -30.11 -30.38 17.62
C LEU A 23 -29.17 -31.52 18.03
N LEU A 24 -28.45 -31.38 19.15
CA LEU A 24 -27.58 -32.42 19.71
C LEU A 24 -28.31 -33.45 20.57
N SER A 25 -29.54 -33.17 21.02
CA SER A 25 -30.37 -34.12 21.77
C SER A 25 -30.82 -35.28 20.88
N ASP A 26 -31.08 -36.46 21.46
CA ASP A 26 -31.38 -37.68 20.70
C ASP A 26 -32.73 -37.64 19.95
N SER A 27 -33.60 -36.65 20.25
CA SER A 27 -34.92 -36.52 19.60
C SER A 27 -35.41 -35.06 19.56
N PRO A 28 -34.85 -34.18 18.70
CA PRO A 28 -35.39 -32.84 18.55
C PRO A 28 -36.78 -32.89 17.92
N THR A 29 -37.79 -32.37 18.60
CA THR A 29 -39.13 -32.22 18.00
C THR A 29 -39.02 -31.22 16.82
N PRO A 30 -39.34 -31.60 15.56
CA PRO A 30 -39.22 -30.71 14.40
C PRO A 30 -39.99 -29.39 14.57
N ARG A 31 -41.12 -29.46 15.29
CA ARG A 31 -41.93 -28.30 15.66
C ARG A 31 -41.18 -27.32 16.56
N THR A 32 -40.45 -27.80 17.57
CA THR A 32 -39.62 -26.97 18.47
C THR A 32 -38.53 -26.26 17.68
N LEU A 33 -37.85 -26.98 16.78
CA LEU A 33 -36.81 -26.39 15.92
C LEU A 33 -37.40 -25.33 14.96
N ALA A 34 -38.57 -25.58 14.38
CA ALA A 34 -39.23 -24.60 13.51
C ALA A 34 -39.60 -23.31 14.27
N VAL A 35 -40.13 -23.44 15.49
CA VAL A 35 -40.47 -22.30 16.35
C VAL A 35 -39.22 -21.53 16.76
N LEU A 36 -38.13 -22.21 17.12
CA LEU A 36 -36.86 -21.58 17.45
C LEU A 36 -36.22 -20.89 16.25
N LYS A 37 -36.26 -21.51 15.05
CA LYS A 37 -35.80 -20.88 13.81
C LYS A 37 -36.59 -19.61 13.50
N ALA A 38 -37.92 -19.64 13.66
CA ALA A 38 -38.76 -18.46 13.49
C ALA A 38 -38.43 -17.35 14.50
N ALA A 39 -38.25 -17.71 15.77
CA ALA A 39 -37.87 -16.77 16.83
C ALA A 39 -36.47 -16.16 16.60
N LEU A 40 -35.52 -16.96 16.11
CA LEU A 40 -34.19 -16.49 15.73
C LEU A 40 -34.23 -15.57 14.52
N ALA A 41 -34.97 -15.92 13.48
CA ALA A 41 -35.17 -15.06 12.31
C ALA A 41 -35.75 -13.70 12.72
N GLU A 42 -36.75 -13.69 13.60
CA GLU A 42 -37.34 -12.48 14.16
C GLU A 42 -36.36 -11.69 15.05
N ALA A 43 -35.53 -12.36 15.84
CA ALA A 43 -34.47 -11.73 16.65
C ALA A 43 -33.28 -11.22 15.80
N THR A 44 -33.10 -11.70 14.58
CA THR A 44 -32.08 -11.17 13.65
C THR A 44 -32.63 -10.09 12.72
N ALA A 45 -33.95 -9.95 12.63
CA ALA A 45 -34.57 -8.90 11.84
C ALA A 45 -34.20 -7.53 12.43
N PRO A 46 -33.77 -6.56 11.61
CA PRO A 46 -33.41 -5.24 12.12
C PRO A 46 -34.60 -4.64 12.89
N PRO A 47 -34.41 -4.19 14.15
CA PRO A 47 -35.50 -3.76 15.04
C PRO A 47 -36.30 -2.57 14.48
N TYR A 48 -35.73 -1.89 13.48
CA TYR A 48 -36.39 -0.93 12.62
C TYR A 48 -35.97 -1.26 11.18
N GLY A 49 -36.91 -1.71 10.35
CA GLY A 49 -36.69 -1.65 8.91
C GLY A 49 -36.36 -0.20 8.51
N PRO A 50 -35.55 0.02 7.45
CA PRO A 50 -35.37 1.38 6.95
C PRO A 50 -36.77 2.01 6.77
N PRO A 51 -36.99 3.28 7.19
CA PRO A 51 -38.26 3.95 6.99
C PRO A 51 -38.72 3.73 5.55
N LYS A 52 -40.02 3.52 5.28
CA LYS A 52 -40.52 3.38 3.89
C LYS A 52 -40.14 4.56 2.98
N ALA A 53 -39.67 5.66 3.56
CA ALA A 53 -39.14 6.84 2.88
C ALA A 53 -37.61 6.84 2.66
N PHE A 54 -36.88 5.77 3.02
CA PHE A 54 -35.44 5.68 2.79
C PHE A 54 -35.22 5.29 1.31
N PRO A 55 -34.67 6.17 0.47
CA PRO A 55 -34.54 5.90 -0.94
C PRO A 55 -33.50 4.79 -1.14
N SER A 56 -33.89 3.73 -1.86
CA SER A 56 -33.04 2.58 -2.18
C SER A 56 -31.98 2.88 -3.25
N GLN A 57 -31.86 4.14 -3.69
CA GLN A 57 -30.89 4.59 -4.69
C GLN A 57 -29.96 5.64 -4.06
N LEU A 58 -28.65 5.44 -4.25
CA LEU A 58 -27.61 6.39 -3.86
C LEU A 58 -27.84 7.75 -4.54
N PRO A 59 -27.72 8.88 -3.80
CA PRO A 59 -28.05 10.20 -4.33
C PRO A 59 -27.01 10.64 -5.36
N GLY A 60 -27.45 10.88 -6.60
CA GLY A 60 -26.60 11.37 -7.69
C GLY A 60 -26.51 12.89 -7.76
N THR A 61 -27.23 13.63 -6.91
CA THR A 61 -27.30 15.10 -6.99
C THR A 61 -26.99 15.77 -5.63
N PRO A 62 -26.28 16.93 -5.65
CA PRO A 62 -25.92 17.66 -4.43
C PRO A 62 -27.13 18.20 -3.64
N GLU A 63 -28.29 18.38 -4.28
CA GLU A 63 -29.53 18.75 -3.59
C GLU A 63 -30.10 17.59 -2.74
N GLN A 64 -29.92 16.34 -3.19
CA GLN A 64 -30.31 15.15 -2.43
C GLN A 64 -29.37 14.88 -1.24
N GLN A 65 -28.07 15.21 -1.36
CA GLN A 65 -27.14 15.19 -0.22
C GLN A 65 -27.55 16.21 0.86
N LYS A 66 -27.97 17.42 0.46
CA LYS A 66 -28.47 18.45 1.38
C LYS A 66 -29.78 18.06 2.07
N ALA A 67 -30.61 17.24 1.42
CA ALA A 67 -31.81 16.67 2.03
C ALA A 67 -31.46 15.56 3.05
N MET A 68 -30.44 14.73 2.80
CA MET A 68 -29.96 13.72 3.76
C MET A 68 -29.36 14.35 5.03
N GLU A 69 -28.62 15.46 4.90
CA GLU A 69 -28.08 16.18 6.07
C GLU A 69 -29.20 16.73 6.99
N LYS A 70 -30.35 17.11 6.43
CA LYS A 70 -31.54 17.50 7.20
C LYS A 70 -32.12 16.33 8.00
N PHE A 71 -32.14 15.13 7.42
CA PHE A 71 -32.64 13.91 8.10
C PHE A 71 -31.69 13.39 9.20
N ALA A 72 -30.38 13.63 9.08
CA ALA A 72 -29.40 13.22 10.09
C ALA A 72 -29.54 13.99 11.43
N SER A 73 -30.29 15.10 11.47
CA SER A 73 -30.45 15.96 12.66
C SER A 73 -31.63 15.61 13.57
N VAL A 74 -32.46 14.62 13.21
CA VAL A 74 -33.63 14.24 14.02
C VAL A 74 -33.18 13.38 15.21
N LYS A 75 -33.16 13.99 16.40
CA LYS A 75 -32.97 13.29 17.69
C LYS A 75 -33.97 12.14 17.79
N GLY A 76 -33.47 10.95 18.16
CA GLY A 76 -34.16 9.67 18.10
C GLY A 76 -35.53 9.61 18.82
N PRO A 77 -36.26 8.50 18.60
CA PRO A 77 -37.67 8.40 18.99
C PRO A 77 -37.87 8.58 20.50
N ALA A 78 -38.92 9.32 20.84
CA ALA A 78 -39.39 9.58 22.19
C ALA A 78 -39.63 8.26 22.98
N PRO A 79 -39.49 8.28 24.31
CA PRO A 79 -39.56 7.09 25.17
C PRO A 79 -40.90 6.31 25.15
N ASP A 80 -41.96 6.85 24.53
CA ASP A 80 -43.32 6.29 24.53
C ASP A 80 -43.73 5.58 23.22
N VAL A 81 -42.78 5.18 22.37
CA VAL A 81 -43.12 4.35 21.21
C VAL A 81 -43.46 2.93 21.68
N PRO A 82 -44.69 2.42 21.42
CA PRO A 82 -45.06 1.05 21.78
C PRO A 82 -44.08 0.07 21.15
N ALA A 83 -43.72 -0.99 21.88
CA ALA A 83 -42.77 -1.99 21.41
C ALA A 83 -43.17 -2.45 19.99
N PRO A 84 -42.23 -2.49 19.03
CA PRO A 84 -42.53 -2.93 17.67
C PRO A 84 -43.31 -4.25 17.67
N PRO A 85 -44.31 -4.42 16.79
CA PRO A 85 -45.14 -5.64 16.75
C PRO A 85 -44.35 -6.95 16.55
N SER A 86 -43.08 -6.89 16.15
CA SER A 86 -42.17 -8.05 16.11
C SER A 86 -41.83 -8.63 17.49
N TYR A 87 -41.93 -7.87 18.59
CA TYR A 87 -41.63 -8.42 19.92
C TYR A 87 -42.80 -9.19 20.54
N THR A 88 -44.04 -8.92 20.12
CA THR A 88 -45.23 -9.60 20.64
C THR A 88 -45.41 -11.00 20.03
N ASN A 89 -44.98 -11.20 18.77
CA ASN A 89 -45.00 -12.50 18.11
C ASN A 89 -43.92 -13.43 18.68
N LEU A 90 -42.75 -12.90 19.00
CA LEU A 90 -41.64 -13.65 19.62
C LEU A 90 -42.05 -14.34 20.92
N GLY A 91 -42.70 -13.60 21.83
CA GLY A 91 -43.25 -14.15 23.07
C GLY A 91 -44.32 -15.20 22.82
N ARG A 92 -45.23 -14.97 21.86
CA ARG A 92 -46.27 -15.93 21.48
C ARG A 92 -45.68 -17.23 20.93
N ASN A 93 -44.65 -17.14 20.09
CA ASN A 93 -43.98 -18.28 19.49
C ASN A 93 -43.28 -19.12 20.58
N LEU A 94 -42.59 -18.48 21.53
CA LEU A 94 -41.99 -19.21 22.66
C LEU A 94 -43.01 -19.88 23.58
N MET A 95 -44.18 -19.26 23.80
CA MET A 95 -45.24 -19.87 24.62
C MET A 95 -45.82 -21.14 24.00
N GLN A 96 -45.64 -21.36 22.68
CA GLN A 96 -46.04 -22.60 22.00
C GLN A 96 -45.03 -23.74 22.19
N LEU A 97 -43.84 -23.48 22.71
CA LEU A 97 -42.85 -24.52 22.98
C LEU A 97 -43.27 -25.35 24.19
N PRO A 98 -42.97 -26.67 24.22
CA PRO A 98 -43.06 -27.49 25.42
C PRO A 98 -42.34 -26.86 26.62
N GLU A 99 -42.83 -27.12 27.83
CA GLU A 99 -42.26 -26.54 29.05
C GLU A 99 -40.78 -26.89 29.25
N ALA A 100 -40.37 -28.11 28.89
CA ALA A 100 -38.98 -28.53 28.90
C ALA A 100 -38.08 -27.66 28.00
N ASP A 101 -38.55 -27.33 26.79
CA ASP A 101 -37.81 -26.51 25.83
C ASP A 101 -37.73 -25.04 26.29
N ARG A 102 -38.81 -24.53 26.90
CA ARG A 102 -38.78 -23.19 27.52
C ARG A 102 -37.81 -23.15 28.70
N ALA A 103 -37.82 -24.17 29.55
CA ALA A 103 -36.88 -24.29 30.66
C ALA A 103 -35.43 -24.33 30.16
N LEU A 104 -35.16 -25.00 29.04
CA LEU A 104 -33.84 -24.99 28.41
C LEU A 104 -33.40 -23.56 28.00
N ILE A 105 -34.27 -22.78 27.36
CA ILE A 105 -33.95 -21.39 26.96
C ILE A 105 -33.67 -20.53 28.20
N VAL A 106 -34.47 -20.67 29.26
CA VAL A 106 -34.27 -19.94 30.53
C VAL A 106 -32.96 -20.37 31.20
N ASN A 107 -32.60 -21.65 31.15
CA ASN A 107 -31.33 -22.14 31.67
C ASN A 107 -30.14 -21.58 30.87
N GLU A 108 -30.22 -21.48 29.55
CA GLU A 108 -29.16 -20.84 28.76
C GLU A 108 -29.07 -19.34 29.03
N TRP A 109 -30.21 -18.66 29.17
CA TRP A 109 -30.25 -17.25 29.55
C TRP A 109 -29.55 -17.00 30.88
N THR A 110 -29.94 -17.73 31.93
CA THR A 110 -29.36 -17.60 33.28
C THR A 110 -27.87 -17.94 33.29
N LYS A 111 -27.44 -18.93 32.48
CA LYS A 111 -26.02 -19.25 32.30
C LYS A 111 -25.25 -18.09 31.69
N ILE A 112 -25.77 -17.46 30.63
CA ILE A 112 -25.11 -16.30 29.99
C ILE A 112 -25.07 -15.10 30.96
N GLU A 113 -26.14 -14.86 31.72
CA GLU A 113 -26.17 -13.84 32.76
C GLU A 113 -25.13 -14.09 33.86
N GLY A 114 -24.99 -15.33 34.32
CA GLY A 114 -23.96 -15.72 35.29
C GLY A 114 -22.55 -15.43 34.78
N LEU A 115 -22.23 -15.86 33.56
CA LEU A 115 -20.92 -15.59 32.93
C LEU A 115 -20.62 -14.10 32.77
N MET A 116 -21.66 -13.30 32.48
CA MET A 116 -21.53 -11.85 32.39
C MET A 116 -21.36 -11.21 33.77
N ALA A 117 -22.04 -11.71 34.80
CA ALA A 117 -21.88 -11.26 36.18
C ALA A 117 -20.47 -11.58 36.71
N ASP A 118 -19.95 -12.78 36.47
CA ASP A 118 -18.59 -13.18 36.84
C ASP A 118 -17.54 -12.28 36.19
N MET A 119 -17.75 -11.92 34.91
CA MET A 119 -16.88 -10.99 34.18
C MET A 119 -16.90 -9.58 34.78
N LEU A 120 -18.07 -9.07 35.14
CA LEU A 120 -18.23 -7.78 35.80
C LEU A 120 -17.58 -7.77 37.20
N GLN A 121 -17.77 -8.85 37.97
CA GLN A 121 -17.15 -9.05 39.27
C GLN A 121 -15.62 -9.07 39.16
N THR A 122 -15.08 -9.81 38.19
CA THR A 122 -13.63 -9.89 37.97
C THR A 122 -13.03 -8.53 37.58
N ARG A 123 -13.80 -7.68 36.88
CA ARG A 123 -13.40 -6.30 36.56
C ARG A 123 -13.64 -5.30 37.70
N GLY A 124 -14.25 -5.71 38.82
CA GLY A 124 -14.60 -4.83 39.93
C GLY A 124 -15.65 -3.77 39.55
N VAL A 125 -16.44 -4.00 38.50
CA VAL A 125 -17.43 -3.05 38.00
C VAL A 125 -18.83 -3.52 38.39
N PHE A 126 -19.51 -2.74 39.23
CA PHE A 126 -20.87 -3.04 39.69
C PHE A 126 -21.86 -2.02 39.16
N MET A 127 -23.10 -2.46 38.89
CA MET A 127 -24.19 -1.58 38.46
C MET A 127 -24.47 -0.43 39.44
N THR A 128 -24.22 -0.65 40.73
CA THR A 128 -24.39 0.35 41.80
C THR A 128 -23.34 1.45 41.76
N ASN A 129 -22.10 1.12 41.39
CA ASN A 129 -20.95 2.01 41.53
C ASN A 129 -20.59 2.69 40.21
N ALA A 130 -20.73 1.99 39.09
CA ALA A 130 -20.36 2.48 37.76
C ALA A 130 -21.32 1.97 36.68
N PRO A 131 -22.59 2.42 36.66
CA PRO A 131 -23.63 1.88 35.77
C PRO A 131 -23.30 2.04 34.28
N ALA A 132 -22.62 3.12 33.88
CA ALA A 132 -22.22 3.33 32.50
C ALA A 132 -21.11 2.34 32.06
N ALA A 133 -20.09 2.15 32.89
CA ALA A 133 -19.01 1.18 32.64
C ALA A 133 -19.54 -0.26 32.64
N CYS A 134 -20.46 -0.58 33.56
CA CYS A 134 -21.13 -1.87 33.62
C CYS A 134 -21.89 -2.15 32.31
N LEU A 135 -22.71 -1.20 31.84
CA LEU A 135 -23.43 -1.35 30.57
C LEU A 135 -22.48 -1.43 29.36
N ALA A 136 -21.35 -0.74 29.39
CA ALA A 136 -20.33 -0.83 28.34
C ALA A 136 -19.74 -2.25 28.28
N HIS A 137 -19.36 -2.83 29.42
CA HIS A 137 -18.81 -4.19 29.49
C HIS A 137 -19.84 -5.27 29.16
N MET A 138 -21.10 -5.10 29.57
CA MET A 138 -22.19 -6.01 29.16
C MET A 138 -22.40 -5.98 27.64
N ASN A 139 -22.36 -4.79 27.01
CA ASN A 139 -22.43 -4.68 25.55
C ASN A 139 -21.20 -5.28 24.86
N GLU A 140 -20.01 -5.07 25.41
CA GLU A 140 -18.75 -5.66 24.92
C GLU A 140 -18.84 -7.20 24.91
N PHE A 141 -19.35 -7.78 25.99
CA PHE A 141 -19.59 -9.22 26.11
C PHE A 141 -20.61 -9.75 25.12
N CYS A 142 -21.74 -9.07 24.98
CA CYS A 142 -22.77 -9.43 24.01
C CYS A 142 -22.22 -9.39 22.58
N ARG A 143 -21.47 -8.33 22.24
CA ARG A 143 -20.85 -8.15 20.93
C ARG A 143 -19.82 -9.23 20.63
N ALA A 144 -18.90 -9.49 21.55
CA ALA A 144 -17.89 -10.54 21.40
C ALA A 144 -18.53 -11.92 21.24
N SER A 145 -19.63 -12.21 21.96
CA SER A 145 -20.36 -13.47 21.84
C SER A 145 -21.08 -13.62 20.49
N CYS A 146 -21.66 -12.53 19.97
CA CYS A 146 -22.29 -12.54 18.65
C CYS A 146 -21.26 -12.67 17.53
N GLU A 147 -20.14 -11.96 17.64
CA GLU A 147 -19.02 -12.05 16.71
C GLU A 147 -18.41 -13.45 16.70
N LEU A 148 -18.19 -14.04 17.88
CA LEU A 148 -17.70 -15.41 18.01
C LEU A 148 -18.59 -16.38 17.23
N ARG A 149 -19.91 -16.24 17.34
CA ARG A 149 -20.84 -17.08 16.58
C ARG A 149 -20.83 -16.83 15.09
N ALA A 150 -20.80 -15.57 14.67
CA ALA A 150 -20.74 -15.24 13.24
C ALA A 150 -19.49 -15.85 12.60
N LEU A 151 -18.34 -15.74 13.29
CA LEU A 151 -17.09 -16.37 12.87
C LEU A 151 -17.18 -17.90 12.92
N THR A 152 -17.81 -18.48 13.94
CA THR A 152 -17.99 -19.93 14.02
C THR A 152 -18.82 -20.45 12.83
N SER A 153 -19.93 -19.78 12.50
CA SER A 153 -20.77 -20.10 11.34
C SER A 153 -19.99 -19.97 10.02
N ALA A 154 -19.21 -18.89 9.85
CA ALA A 154 -18.37 -18.70 8.67
C ALA A 154 -17.28 -19.77 8.54
N TYR A 155 -16.61 -20.10 9.65
CA TYR A 155 -15.59 -21.14 9.70
C TYR A 155 -16.15 -22.50 9.29
N CYS A 156 -17.30 -22.89 9.84
CA CYS A 156 -17.91 -24.17 9.50
C CYS A 156 -18.46 -24.19 8.06
N GLY A 157 -18.94 -23.06 7.55
CA GLY A 157 -19.26 -22.90 6.13
C GLY A 157 -18.06 -23.15 5.21
N LEU A 158 -16.86 -22.79 5.64
CA LEU A 158 -15.62 -23.05 4.89
C LEU A 158 -15.14 -24.49 5.02
N MET A 159 -15.23 -25.09 6.21
CA MET A 159 -14.66 -26.42 6.49
C MET A 159 -15.58 -27.58 6.09
N ILE A 160 -16.89 -27.45 6.32
CA ILE A 160 -17.88 -28.51 6.13
C ILE A 160 -18.82 -28.19 4.96
N GLY A 161 -18.84 -26.93 4.49
CA GLY A 161 -19.77 -26.47 3.45
C GLY A 161 -21.16 -26.11 3.98
N VAL A 162 -21.35 -26.08 5.30
CA VAL A 162 -22.64 -25.82 5.96
C VAL A 162 -22.52 -24.59 6.85
N THR A 163 -23.27 -23.52 6.53
CA THR A 163 -23.24 -22.25 7.28
C THR A 163 -24.18 -22.25 8.49
N ASN A 164 -25.30 -22.98 8.40
CA ASN A 164 -26.28 -23.14 9.46
C ASN A 164 -26.69 -24.62 9.55
N PRO A 165 -26.15 -25.39 10.49
CA PRO A 165 -26.48 -26.80 10.61
C PRO A 165 -27.98 -26.95 10.92
N GLU A 166 -28.68 -27.69 10.07
CA GLU A 166 -30.11 -27.97 10.20
C GLU A 166 -30.37 -29.36 10.75
N THR A 167 -29.42 -30.28 10.57
CA THR A 167 -29.52 -31.67 11.00
C THR A 167 -28.63 -31.94 12.20
N THR A 168 -28.97 -32.97 12.98
CA THR A 168 -28.14 -33.46 14.09
C THR A 168 -26.75 -33.89 13.60
N ALA A 169 -26.66 -34.51 12.42
CA ALA A 169 -25.40 -34.94 11.82
C ALA A 169 -24.50 -33.73 11.48
N GLU A 170 -25.05 -32.70 10.84
CA GLU A 170 -24.33 -31.45 10.55
C GLU A 170 -23.90 -30.75 11.83
N THR A 171 -24.75 -30.72 12.87
CA THR A 171 -24.42 -30.09 14.16
C THR A 171 -23.31 -30.82 14.90
N ARG A 172 -23.29 -32.16 14.85
CA ARG A 172 -22.19 -32.97 15.39
C ARG A 172 -20.88 -32.72 14.63
N ALA A 173 -20.91 -32.80 13.29
CA ALA A 173 -19.73 -32.50 12.46
C ALA A 173 -19.20 -31.08 12.70
N PHE A 174 -20.11 -30.11 12.86
CA PHE A 174 -19.80 -28.73 13.22
C PHE A 174 -19.10 -28.63 14.58
N THR A 175 -19.63 -29.33 15.59
CA THR A 175 -19.10 -29.31 16.95
C THR A 175 -17.74 -30.00 17.00
N ASP A 176 -17.58 -31.16 16.37
CA ASP A 176 -16.31 -31.88 16.29
C ASP A 176 -15.22 -31.04 15.58
N CYS A 177 -15.59 -30.35 14.49
CA CYS A 177 -14.66 -29.47 13.76
C CYS A 177 -14.24 -28.27 14.62
N TYR A 178 -15.19 -27.62 15.27
CA TYR A 178 -14.93 -26.49 16.16
C TYR A 178 -14.08 -26.91 17.37
N ASP A 179 -14.40 -28.05 17.98
CA ASP A 179 -13.72 -28.53 19.18
C ASP A 179 -12.27 -28.92 18.89
N SER A 180 -12.05 -29.66 17.80
CA SER A 180 -10.71 -30.09 17.38
C SER A 180 -9.81 -28.90 17.00
N ASN A 181 -10.34 -27.92 16.27
CA ASN A 181 -9.50 -26.88 15.64
C ASN A 181 -9.43 -25.57 16.42
N ILE A 182 -10.48 -25.21 17.16
CA ILE A 182 -10.62 -23.93 17.83
C ILE A 182 -10.59 -24.12 19.34
N LEU A 183 -11.51 -24.91 19.89
CA LEU A 183 -11.60 -25.09 21.34
C LEU A 183 -10.31 -25.65 21.92
N THR A 184 -9.72 -26.66 21.27
CA THR A 184 -8.43 -27.24 21.66
C THR A 184 -7.30 -26.20 21.68
N LYS A 185 -7.29 -25.24 20.74
CA LYS A 185 -6.28 -24.16 20.72
C LYS A 185 -6.52 -23.14 21.83
N VAL A 186 -7.78 -22.78 22.09
CA VAL A 186 -8.17 -21.88 23.17
C VAL A 186 -7.81 -22.48 24.53
N LEU A 187 -8.12 -23.77 24.75
CA LEU A 187 -7.78 -24.49 25.98
C LEU A 187 -6.26 -24.60 26.17
N LYS A 188 -5.50 -24.99 25.14
CA LYS A 188 -4.03 -25.03 25.21
C LYS A 188 -3.41 -23.66 25.49
N ALA A 189 -3.96 -22.59 24.91
CA ALA A 189 -3.50 -21.23 25.17
C ALA A 189 -3.78 -20.79 26.62
N LYS A 190 -4.95 -21.18 27.15
CA LYS A 190 -5.32 -20.95 28.56
C LYS A 190 -4.41 -21.72 29.51
N GLU A 191 -4.25 -23.03 29.31
CA GLU A 191 -3.35 -23.88 30.11
C GLU A 191 -1.93 -23.32 30.12
N LYS A 192 -1.41 -22.88 28.96
CA LYS A 192 -0.10 -22.26 28.87
C LYS A 192 -0.01 -20.95 29.65
N ALA A 193 -1.03 -20.10 29.60
CA ALA A 193 -1.07 -18.85 30.35
C ALA A 193 -1.14 -19.11 31.86
N ASP A 194 -1.93 -20.09 32.30
CA ASP A 194 -2.04 -20.50 33.70
C ASP A 194 -0.71 -21.09 34.21
N GLN A 195 -0.04 -21.92 33.41
CA GLN A 195 1.30 -22.45 33.72
C GLN A 195 2.34 -21.34 33.85
N GLN A 196 2.41 -20.42 32.87
CA GLN A 196 3.36 -19.30 32.89
C GLN A 196 3.12 -18.37 34.10
N PHE A 197 1.86 -18.12 34.44
CA PHE A 197 1.51 -17.34 35.62
C PHE A 197 1.94 -18.04 36.90
N SER A 198 1.67 -19.34 37.03
CA SER A 198 2.08 -20.15 38.20
C SER A 198 3.61 -20.22 38.33
N GLU A 199 4.33 -20.40 37.22
CA GLU A 199 5.81 -20.42 37.20
C GLU A 199 6.38 -19.09 37.69
N ILE A 200 5.86 -17.97 37.19
CA ILE A 200 6.32 -16.63 37.59
C ILE A 200 5.95 -16.32 39.04
N GLN A 201 4.77 -16.71 39.50
CA GLN A 201 4.38 -16.55 40.89
C GLN A 201 5.28 -17.39 41.82
N SER A 202 5.63 -18.62 41.42
CA SER A 202 6.56 -19.46 42.17
C SER A 202 7.99 -18.90 42.18
N ALA A 203 8.46 -18.38 41.04
CA ALA A 203 9.77 -17.74 40.91
C ALA A 203 9.87 -16.48 41.79
N ALA A 204 8.81 -15.66 41.82
CA ALA A 204 8.72 -14.49 42.69
C ALA A 204 8.78 -14.86 44.19
N LEU A 205 8.16 -15.97 44.59
CA LEU A 205 8.20 -16.46 45.98
C LEU A 205 9.56 -17.06 46.38
N THR A 206 10.31 -17.62 45.43
CA THR A 206 11.62 -18.27 45.71
C THR A 206 12.81 -17.33 45.88
N GLY A 207 12.66 -16.03 45.61
CA GLY A 207 13.46 -14.98 46.26
C GLY A 207 15.00 -15.04 46.19
N ILE A 208 15.61 -15.58 45.13
CA ILE A 208 17.08 -15.47 44.93
C ILE A 208 17.36 -14.27 44.02
N ALA A 209 17.49 -13.11 44.64
CA ALA A 209 17.73 -11.82 43.99
C ALA A 209 19.21 -11.64 43.65
N SER A 210 19.54 -11.64 42.35
CA SER A 210 20.69 -10.92 41.81
C SER A 210 20.20 -9.60 41.21
N SER A 211 20.75 -8.48 41.69
CA SER A 211 20.21 -7.13 41.52
C SER A 211 20.33 -6.52 40.10
N ALA A 212 20.87 -7.26 39.14
CA ALA A 212 21.09 -6.74 37.78
C ALA A 212 19.98 -7.09 36.78
N ASP A 213 19.10 -8.06 37.10
CA ASP A 213 18.12 -8.61 36.14
C ASP A 213 16.64 -8.35 36.54
N GLU A 214 16.44 -7.48 37.53
CA GLU A 214 15.14 -7.24 38.17
C GLU A 214 14.14 -6.56 37.22
N THR A 215 14.61 -5.70 36.32
CA THR A 215 13.74 -5.01 35.34
C THR A 215 13.24 -5.93 34.22
N SER A 216 14.06 -6.89 33.78
CA SER A 216 13.66 -7.89 32.78
C SER A 216 12.66 -8.88 33.38
N LYS A 217 12.90 -9.34 34.62
CA LYS A 217 12.00 -10.22 35.36
C LYS A 217 10.67 -9.53 35.67
N GLN A 218 10.68 -8.26 36.05
CA GLN A 218 9.46 -7.49 36.28
C GLN A 218 8.64 -7.34 34.99
N LYS A 219 9.27 -7.01 33.86
CA LYS A 219 8.57 -6.94 32.56
C LYS A 219 7.99 -8.29 32.13
N LEU A 220 8.70 -9.39 32.41
CA LEU A 220 8.21 -10.74 32.13
C LEU A 220 7.01 -11.08 33.03
N ALA A 221 7.07 -10.71 34.31
CA ALA A 221 6.00 -10.90 35.28
C ALA A 221 4.76 -10.08 34.93
N ASP A 222 4.93 -8.79 34.60
CA ASP A 222 3.85 -7.92 34.16
C ASP A 222 3.20 -8.46 32.86
N LYS A 223 4.01 -8.98 31.93
CA LYS A 223 3.51 -9.59 30.69
C LYS A 223 2.72 -10.86 30.95
N ALA A 224 3.19 -11.74 31.83
CA ALA A 224 2.49 -12.97 32.16
C ALA A 224 1.23 -12.70 32.99
N GLN A 225 1.27 -11.75 33.92
CA GLN A 225 0.08 -11.30 34.65
C GLN A 225 -0.94 -10.68 33.69
N ALA A 226 -0.51 -9.88 32.71
CA ALA A 226 -1.40 -9.36 31.67
C ALA A 226 -1.98 -10.48 30.78
N GLN A 227 -1.19 -11.49 30.42
CA GLN A 227 -1.66 -12.66 29.65
C GLN A 227 -2.66 -13.52 30.44
N PHE A 228 -2.39 -13.74 31.73
CA PHE A 228 -3.29 -14.42 32.64
C PHE A 228 -4.60 -13.65 32.82
N LEU A 229 -4.55 -12.35 33.11
CA LEU A 229 -5.76 -11.51 33.22
C LEU A 229 -6.54 -11.44 31.89
N ALA A 230 -5.83 -11.48 30.76
CA ALA A 230 -6.43 -11.54 29.42
C ALA A 230 -6.99 -12.91 29.03
N LEU A 231 -6.84 -13.95 29.85
CA LEU A 231 -7.43 -15.28 29.61
C LEU A 231 -8.22 -15.81 30.81
N SER A 232 -8.14 -15.16 31.97
CA SER A 232 -8.87 -15.53 33.18
C SER A 232 -10.33 -15.13 33.10
N THR A 233 -10.65 -14.04 32.38
CA THR A 233 -12.04 -13.62 32.17
C THR A 233 -12.66 -14.30 30.96
N GLU A 234 -13.92 -14.70 31.10
CA GLU A 234 -14.70 -15.31 30.03
C GLU A 234 -14.79 -14.43 28.77
N LEU A 235 -14.94 -13.11 28.95
CA LEU A 235 -14.93 -12.16 27.83
C LEU A 235 -13.63 -12.24 27.03
N ALA A 236 -12.50 -12.32 27.72
CA ALA A 236 -11.21 -12.32 27.07
C ALA A 236 -10.91 -13.68 26.41
N GLN A 237 -11.40 -14.80 26.98
CA GLN A 237 -11.44 -16.10 26.30
C GLN A 237 -12.27 -16.05 25.01
N ARG A 238 -13.45 -15.41 25.02
CA ARG A 238 -14.26 -15.22 23.79
C ARG A 238 -13.55 -14.36 22.75
N GLN A 239 -12.94 -13.25 23.16
CA GLN A 239 -12.16 -12.39 22.25
C GLN A 239 -10.94 -13.13 21.68
N PHE A 240 -10.30 -13.98 22.47
CA PHE A 240 -9.22 -14.86 21.99
C PHE A 240 -9.74 -15.89 20.99
N ALA A 241 -10.86 -16.54 21.27
CA ALA A 241 -11.50 -17.47 20.35
C ALA A 241 -11.91 -16.80 19.02
N CYS A 242 -12.42 -15.55 19.05
CA CYS A 242 -12.67 -14.77 17.83
C CYS A 242 -11.40 -14.58 16.99
N ARG A 243 -10.27 -14.25 17.63
CA ARG A 243 -8.98 -14.11 16.92
C ARG A 243 -8.51 -15.42 16.30
N VAL A 244 -8.58 -16.52 17.06
CA VAL A 244 -8.21 -17.85 16.55
C VAL A 244 -9.10 -18.25 15.37
N LEU A 245 -10.42 -18.04 15.47
CA LEU A 245 -11.35 -18.31 14.37
C LEU A 245 -11.05 -17.46 13.15
N HIS A 246 -10.82 -16.16 13.33
CA HIS A 246 -10.48 -15.26 12.22
C HIS A 246 -9.23 -15.76 11.49
N ASP A 247 -8.17 -16.14 12.22
CA ASP A 247 -6.95 -16.68 11.63
C ASP A 247 -7.19 -17.99 10.88
N GLU A 248 -8.00 -18.90 11.43
CA GLU A 248 -8.33 -20.18 10.78
C GLU A 248 -9.26 -20.00 9.57
N ILE A 249 -10.19 -19.04 9.59
CA ILE A 249 -11.00 -18.63 8.45
C ILE A 249 -10.10 -18.11 7.33
N CYS A 250 -9.16 -17.22 7.64
CA CYS A 250 -8.20 -16.71 6.66
C CYS A 250 -7.36 -17.85 6.07
N LYS A 251 -6.84 -18.77 6.89
CA LYS A 251 -6.10 -19.94 6.42
C LYS A 251 -6.95 -20.88 5.56
N ALA A 252 -8.20 -21.12 5.92
CA ALA A 252 -9.11 -21.97 5.16
C ALA A 252 -9.49 -21.33 3.82
N SER A 253 -9.77 -20.02 3.82
CA SER A 253 -10.05 -19.26 2.60
C SER A 253 -8.86 -19.23 1.65
N LEU A 254 -7.65 -19.00 2.17
CA LEU A 254 -6.41 -19.02 1.38
C LEU A 254 -6.14 -20.42 0.80
N ARG A 255 -6.37 -21.48 1.57
CA ARG A 255 -6.27 -22.86 1.06
C ARG A 255 -7.26 -23.13 -0.06
N LYS A 256 -8.53 -22.74 0.12
CA LYS A 256 -9.58 -22.91 -0.90
C LYS A 256 -9.26 -22.14 -2.19
N GLU A 257 -8.76 -20.90 -2.08
CA GLU A 257 -8.32 -20.14 -3.24
C GLU A 257 -7.09 -20.76 -3.91
N MET A 258 -6.12 -21.23 -3.13
CA MET A 258 -4.95 -21.93 -3.66
C MET A 258 -5.36 -23.22 -4.39
N ASP A 259 -6.28 -24.01 -3.83
CA ASP A 259 -6.80 -25.22 -4.46
C ASP A 259 -7.58 -24.90 -5.75
N SER A 260 -8.36 -23.82 -5.75
CA SER A 260 -9.07 -23.29 -6.93
C SER A 260 -8.10 -22.88 -8.04
N VAL A 261 -7.04 -22.13 -7.69
CA VAL A 261 -5.98 -21.73 -8.62
C VAL A 261 -5.23 -22.95 -9.14
N MET A 262 -4.90 -23.93 -8.30
CA MET A 262 -4.24 -25.16 -8.70
C MET A 262 -5.13 -26.02 -9.61
N ALA A 263 -6.43 -26.10 -9.33
CA ALA A 263 -7.40 -26.78 -10.20
C ALA A 263 -7.56 -26.06 -11.54
N SER A 264 -7.61 -24.73 -11.54
CA SER A 264 -7.64 -23.90 -12.77
C SER A 264 -6.36 -24.07 -13.58
N HIS A 265 -5.19 -24.05 -12.94
CA HIS A 265 -3.90 -24.32 -13.57
C HIS A 265 -3.83 -25.73 -14.14
N ALA A 266 -4.28 -26.75 -13.40
CA ALA A 266 -4.38 -28.11 -13.92
C ALA A 266 -5.34 -28.21 -15.11
N GLY A 267 -6.46 -27.48 -15.09
CA GLY A 267 -7.38 -27.34 -16.22
C GLY A 267 -6.73 -26.68 -17.43
N MET A 268 -6.00 -25.58 -17.23
CA MET A 268 -5.25 -24.90 -18.28
C MET A 268 -4.17 -25.81 -18.88
N MET A 269 -3.43 -26.55 -18.05
CA MET A 269 -2.44 -27.53 -18.52
C MET A 269 -3.10 -28.64 -19.35
N ARG A 270 -4.27 -29.16 -18.94
CA ARG A 270 -5.03 -30.10 -19.77
C ARG A 270 -5.48 -29.48 -21.09
N THR A 271 -5.95 -28.23 -21.09
CA THR A 271 -6.32 -27.56 -22.35
C THR A 271 -5.13 -27.27 -23.24
N ILE A 272 -3.95 -26.97 -22.68
CA ILE A 272 -2.71 -26.80 -23.43
C ILE A 272 -2.27 -28.15 -24.02
N ASP A 273 -2.37 -29.23 -23.26
CA ASP A 273 -2.08 -30.59 -23.76
C ASP A 273 -3.08 -30.98 -24.87
N GLU A 274 -4.37 -30.74 -24.68
CA GLU A 274 -5.43 -30.99 -25.67
C GLU A 274 -5.23 -30.15 -26.93
N GLN A 275 -4.93 -28.85 -26.81
CA GLN A 275 -4.62 -27.96 -27.95
C GLN A 275 -3.30 -28.34 -28.62
N GLY A 276 -2.31 -28.80 -27.85
CA GLY A 276 -1.06 -29.36 -28.37
C GLY A 276 -1.30 -30.63 -29.19
N PHE A 277 -2.28 -31.46 -28.82
CA PHE A 277 -2.72 -32.61 -29.60
C PHE A 277 -3.54 -32.21 -30.83
N VAL A 278 -4.43 -31.22 -30.72
CA VAL A 278 -5.24 -30.72 -31.85
C VAL A 278 -4.37 -30.01 -32.89
N HIS A 279 -3.40 -29.19 -32.51
CA HIS A 279 -2.42 -28.63 -33.45
C HIS A 279 -1.52 -29.70 -34.07
N ARG A 280 -1.30 -30.84 -33.41
CA ARG A 280 -0.58 -31.97 -33.99
C ARG A 280 -1.40 -32.74 -35.03
N GLU A 281 -2.74 -32.74 -34.90
CA GLU A 281 -3.65 -33.32 -35.90
C GLU A 281 -4.03 -32.33 -37.01
N GLU A 282 -4.14 -31.05 -36.71
CA GLU A 282 -4.37 -29.99 -37.69
C GLU A 282 -3.10 -29.67 -38.50
N GLU A 283 -1.87 -29.73 -37.94
CA GLU A 283 -0.65 -29.70 -38.78
C GLU A 283 -0.52 -30.96 -39.66
N ARG A 284 -1.11 -32.09 -39.26
CA ARG A 284 -1.19 -33.30 -40.10
C ARG A 284 -2.25 -33.18 -41.21
N LYS A 285 -3.30 -32.36 -41.02
CA LYS A 285 -4.37 -32.13 -42.02
C LYS A 285 -4.18 -30.86 -42.85
N ALA A 286 -3.46 -29.86 -42.35
CA ALA A 286 -3.10 -28.61 -43.03
C ALA A 286 -1.71 -28.67 -43.68
N SER A 287 -1.09 -29.86 -43.71
CA SER A 287 -0.02 -30.17 -44.67
C SER A 287 -0.62 -30.40 -46.08
N ASP A 288 -1.38 -29.43 -46.58
CA ASP A 288 -1.45 -29.13 -48.01
C ASP A 288 -0.23 -28.28 -48.41
N ALA A 289 0.93 -28.59 -47.82
CA ALA A 289 2.18 -28.17 -48.42
C ALA A 289 2.27 -28.91 -49.76
N PRO A 290 2.51 -28.20 -50.89
CA PRO A 290 2.73 -28.86 -52.17
C PRO A 290 3.79 -29.94 -51.96
N PRO A 291 3.64 -31.13 -52.56
CA PRO A 291 4.56 -32.25 -52.35
C PRO A 291 5.98 -31.69 -52.49
N THR A 292 6.62 -31.52 -51.35
CA THR A 292 7.91 -30.84 -51.28
C THR A 292 8.85 -31.73 -52.08
N ALA A 293 9.72 -31.10 -52.87
CA ALA A 293 10.61 -31.63 -53.91
C ALA A 293 11.25 -33.03 -53.74
N LEU A 294 11.11 -33.70 -52.60
CA LEU A 294 11.42 -35.11 -52.36
C LEU A 294 10.62 -36.10 -53.22
N GLN A 295 9.38 -35.80 -53.65
CA GLN A 295 8.65 -36.70 -54.56
C GLN A 295 9.07 -36.59 -56.03
N MET A 296 9.89 -35.59 -56.38
CA MET A 296 10.33 -35.38 -57.77
C MET A 296 11.68 -36.02 -58.12
N VAL A 297 12.34 -36.72 -57.19
CA VAL A 297 13.66 -37.33 -57.44
C VAL A 297 13.60 -38.84 -57.71
N THR A 298 12.44 -39.49 -57.52
CA THR A 298 12.28 -40.93 -57.80
C THR A 298 12.11 -41.24 -59.29
N ALA A 299 13.01 -40.74 -60.12
CA ALA A 299 13.32 -41.29 -61.43
C ALA A 299 14.58 -42.17 -61.36
N SER A 300 14.85 -42.80 -60.21
CA SER A 300 15.81 -43.90 -60.14
C SER A 300 15.28 -45.02 -61.04
N LEU A 301 16.07 -45.45 -62.03
CA LEU A 301 15.81 -46.67 -62.81
C LEU A 301 15.23 -47.72 -61.87
N LYS A 302 14.05 -48.26 -62.16
CA LYS A 302 13.50 -49.31 -61.31
C LYS A 302 14.44 -50.49 -61.41
N ARG A 303 14.56 -51.29 -60.34
CA ARG A 303 15.30 -52.57 -60.41
C ARG A 303 14.84 -53.41 -61.61
N GLU A 304 13.55 -53.30 -61.93
CA GLU A 304 12.90 -53.86 -63.11
C GLU A 304 13.57 -53.40 -64.42
N ASP A 305 13.93 -52.12 -64.58
CA ASP A 305 14.53 -51.58 -65.80
C ASP A 305 15.93 -52.12 -66.05
N VAL A 306 16.72 -52.35 -64.99
CA VAL A 306 18.04 -52.99 -65.09
C VAL A 306 17.90 -54.44 -65.56
N ILE A 307 16.91 -55.16 -65.02
CA ILE A 307 16.59 -56.54 -65.42
C ILE A 307 16.04 -56.58 -66.86
N PHE A 308 15.16 -55.67 -67.25
CA PHE A 308 14.63 -55.57 -68.60
C PHE A 308 15.72 -55.23 -69.62
N THR A 309 16.68 -54.37 -69.27
CA THR A 309 17.82 -54.04 -70.13
C THR A 309 18.73 -55.26 -70.35
N TYR A 310 18.95 -56.05 -69.29
CA TYR A 310 19.65 -57.34 -69.40
C TYR A 310 18.89 -58.33 -70.29
N LEU A 311 17.60 -58.55 -70.05
CA LEU A 311 16.78 -59.47 -70.83
C LEU A 311 16.74 -59.10 -72.31
N LYS A 312 16.66 -57.80 -72.62
CA LYS A 312 16.70 -57.28 -74.00
C LYS A 312 18.06 -57.52 -74.67
N LYS A 313 19.16 -57.38 -73.92
CA LYS A 313 20.52 -57.67 -74.42
C LYS A 313 20.72 -59.16 -74.68
N VAL A 314 20.28 -60.03 -73.76
CA VAL A 314 20.30 -61.48 -73.93
C VAL A 314 19.50 -61.87 -75.18
N TRP A 315 18.27 -61.35 -75.32
CA TRP A 315 17.44 -61.57 -76.51
C TRP A 315 18.08 -61.10 -77.81
N SER A 316 18.81 -59.98 -77.80
CA SER A 316 19.46 -59.45 -79.02
C SER A 316 20.69 -60.24 -79.48
N ARG A 317 21.29 -61.06 -78.60
CA ARG A 317 22.47 -61.88 -78.89
C ARG A 317 22.14 -63.35 -79.09
N ALA A 318 20.94 -63.75 -78.73
CA ALA A 318 20.50 -65.12 -78.90
C ALA A 318 20.09 -65.38 -80.36
N ILE A 319 20.54 -66.49 -80.92
CA ILE A 319 20.26 -66.89 -82.30
C ILE A 319 19.04 -67.83 -82.27
N GLU A 320 17.99 -67.50 -83.01
CA GLU A 320 16.83 -68.38 -83.19
C GLU A 320 17.17 -69.42 -84.28
N GLU A 321 17.46 -70.66 -83.85
CA GLU A 321 17.54 -71.81 -84.74
C GLU A 321 16.19 -72.54 -84.76
N HIS A 322 15.66 -72.76 -85.96
CA HIS A 322 14.41 -73.46 -86.18
C HIS A 322 14.69 -74.90 -86.60
N ASP A 323 14.51 -75.84 -85.68
CA ASP A 323 14.66 -77.27 -85.94
C ASP A 323 13.34 -78.01 -85.62
N GLU A 324 12.81 -78.73 -86.60
CA GLU A 324 11.62 -79.60 -86.51
C GLU A 324 10.41 -79.05 -85.71
N GLY A 325 10.01 -77.79 -85.95
CA GLY A 325 8.81 -77.21 -85.35
C GLY A 325 8.96 -76.72 -83.89
N LYS A 326 10.18 -76.73 -83.35
CA LYS A 326 10.52 -76.06 -82.07
C LYS A 326 11.48 -74.90 -82.32
N ARG A 327 11.22 -73.77 -81.69
CA ARG A 327 12.14 -72.62 -81.66
C ARG A 327 13.22 -72.90 -80.63
N LEU A 328 14.44 -73.19 -81.07
CA LEU A 328 15.58 -73.29 -80.19
C LEU A 328 16.29 -71.93 -80.20
N ILE A 329 16.45 -71.33 -79.03
CA ILE A 329 17.24 -70.12 -78.87
C ILE A 329 18.61 -70.58 -78.38
N SER A 330 19.63 -70.55 -79.24
CA SER A 330 21.00 -70.92 -78.91
C SER A 330 21.85 -69.66 -78.71
N MET A 331 22.70 -69.66 -77.68
CA MET A 331 23.61 -68.55 -77.39
C MET A 331 24.91 -69.11 -76.85
N GLU A 332 26.04 -68.48 -77.20
CA GLU A 332 27.34 -68.92 -76.75
C GLU A 332 27.51 -68.69 -75.24
N TRP A 333 28.03 -69.69 -74.52
CA TRP A 333 28.18 -69.64 -73.06
C TRP A 333 29.00 -68.43 -72.59
N GLY A 334 30.04 -68.04 -73.32
CA GLY A 334 30.87 -66.88 -72.99
C GLY A 334 30.08 -65.56 -73.02
N GLU A 335 29.18 -65.40 -73.98
CA GLU A 335 28.35 -64.19 -74.11
C GLU A 335 27.25 -64.12 -73.05
N PHE A 336 26.72 -65.27 -72.62
CA PHE A 336 25.76 -65.35 -71.53
C PHE A 336 26.37 -64.90 -70.20
N TYR A 337 27.55 -65.42 -69.84
CA TYR A 337 28.24 -65.03 -68.61
C TYR A 337 28.64 -63.56 -68.62
N ALA A 338 29.13 -63.03 -69.76
CA ALA A 338 29.42 -61.61 -69.89
C ALA A 338 28.18 -60.73 -69.68
N ALA A 339 27.02 -61.14 -70.17
CA ALA A 339 25.76 -60.43 -69.93
C ALA A 339 25.31 -60.52 -68.46
N ILE A 340 25.52 -61.66 -67.79
CA ILE A 340 25.23 -61.82 -66.35
C ILE A 340 26.12 -60.93 -65.50
N ASP A 341 27.42 -60.89 -65.79
CA ASP A 341 28.38 -60.05 -65.06
C ASP A 341 28.06 -58.56 -65.25
N GLU A 342 27.68 -58.16 -66.46
CA GLU A 342 27.22 -56.79 -66.73
C GLU A 342 25.93 -56.48 -65.94
N MET A 343 24.96 -57.39 -65.89
CA MET A 343 23.75 -57.23 -65.07
C MET A 343 24.08 -57.13 -63.57
N ALA A 344 25.00 -57.96 -63.07
CA ALA A 344 25.44 -57.93 -61.68
C ALA A 344 26.12 -56.61 -61.32
N GLN A 345 26.97 -56.07 -62.22
CA GLN A 345 27.59 -54.75 -62.06
C GLN A 345 26.55 -53.63 -62.07
N GLU A 346 25.60 -53.65 -63.01
CA GLU A 346 24.52 -52.65 -63.07
C GLU A 346 23.56 -52.73 -61.87
N LEU A 347 23.25 -53.94 -61.37
CA LEU A 347 22.49 -54.12 -60.12
C LEU A 347 23.25 -53.61 -58.90
N THR A 348 24.56 -53.77 -58.86
CA THR A 348 25.40 -53.27 -57.76
C THR A 348 25.44 -51.73 -57.78
N LYS A 349 25.69 -51.13 -58.95
CA LYS A 349 25.64 -49.67 -59.14
C LYS A 349 24.26 -49.10 -58.77
N TRP A 350 23.19 -49.77 -59.20
CA TRP A 350 21.82 -49.41 -58.83
C TRP A 350 21.61 -49.49 -57.31
N GLY A 351 22.06 -50.58 -56.67
CA GLY A 351 21.97 -50.76 -55.23
C GLY A 351 22.71 -49.67 -54.45
N GLU A 352 23.93 -49.34 -54.86
CA GLU A 352 24.74 -48.25 -54.28
C GLU A 352 24.07 -46.89 -54.47
N ALA A 353 23.57 -46.58 -55.67
CA ALA A 353 22.87 -45.33 -55.95
C ALA A 353 21.58 -45.19 -55.12
N HIS A 354 20.79 -46.27 -55.00
CA HIS A 354 19.55 -46.29 -54.21
C HIS A 354 19.81 -46.17 -52.70
N ILE A 355 20.87 -46.83 -52.21
CA ILE A 355 21.31 -46.68 -50.82
C ILE A 355 21.77 -45.24 -50.59
N ALA A 356 22.58 -44.66 -51.48
CA ALA A 356 23.05 -43.28 -51.38
C ALA A 356 21.89 -42.27 -51.41
N GLU A 357 20.89 -42.47 -52.27
CA GLU A 357 19.68 -41.64 -52.32
C GLU A 357 18.90 -41.71 -51.02
N ARG A 358 18.60 -42.92 -50.50
CA ARG A 358 17.93 -43.10 -49.20
C ARG A 358 18.70 -42.46 -48.07
N LEU A 359 20.03 -42.61 -48.07
CA LEU A 359 20.90 -42.02 -47.05
C LEU A 359 20.87 -40.49 -47.15
N SER A 360 20.87 -39.93 -48.35
CA SER A 360 20.67 -38.50 -48.60
C SER A 360 19.28 -38.01 -48.17
N THR A 361 18.24 -38.82 -48.34
CA THR A 361 16.88 -38.46 -47.88
C THR A 361 16.84 -38.42 -46.36
N LYS A 362 17.43 -39.43 -45.70
CA LYS A 362 17.49 -39.50 -44.23
C LYS A 362 18.39 -38.43 -43.62
N THR A 363 19.47 -38.03 -44.29
CA THR A 363 20.28 -36.90 -43.81
C THR A 363 19.53 -35.58 -43.90
N LEU A 364 18.75 -35.34 -44.97
CA LEU A 364 17.87 -34.17 -45.08
C LEU A 364 16.76 -34.16 -44.02
N GLU A 365 16.09 -35.29 -43.80
CA GLU A 365 15.10 -35.43 -42.71
C GLU A 365 15.73 -35.15 -41.34
N ASN A 366 16.93 -35.68 -41.08
CA ASN A 366 17.66 -35.46 -39.83
C ASN A 366 18.04 -33.97 -39.64
N GLN A 367 18.45 -33.29 -40.71
CA GLN A 367 18.73 -31.85 -40.70
C GLN A 367 17.45 -31.03 -40.42
N ALA A 368 16.32 -31.39 -41.03
CA ALA A 368 15.04 -30.74 -40.77
C ALA A 368 14.58 -30.91 -39.31
N LEU A 369 14.71 -32.13 -38.76
CA LEU A 369 14.39 -32.41 -37.35
C LEU A 369 15.31 -31.65 -36.39
N LYS A 370 16.61 -31.58 -36.68
CA LYS A 370 17.57 -30.78 -35.89
C LYS A 370 17.20 -29.30 -35.90
N HIS A 371 16.82 -28.76 -37.06
CA HIS A 371 16.38 -27.38 -37.15
C HIS A 371 15.10 -27.12 -36.34
N ARG A 372 14.11 -28.02 -36.42
CA ARG A 372 12.87 -27.91 -35.63
C ARG A 372 13.13 -28.00 -34.13
N LEU A 373 14.00 -28.91 -33.70
CA LEU A 373 14.40 -29.05 -32.29
C LEU A 373 15.09 -27.78 -31.78
N TYR A 374 16.04 -27.22 -32.54
CA TYR A 374 16.68 -25.94 -32.21
C TYR A 374 15.68 -24.79 -32.08
N MET A 375 14.69 -24.71 -32.96
CA MET A 375 13.64 -23.67 -32.88
C MET A 375 12.76 -23.84 -31.63
N LEU A 376 12.44 -25.08 -31.25
CA LEU A 376 11.68 -25.39 -30.03
C LEU A 376 12.49 -25.06 -28.77
N GLU A 377 13.76 -25.46 -28.69
CA GLU A 377 14.64 -25.11 -27.56
C GLU A 377 14.75 -23.60 -27.38
N ARG A 378 14.90 -22.85 -28.48
CA ARG A 378 14.91 -21.39 -28.44
C ARG A 378 13.58 -20.81 -27.96
N SER A 379 12.45 -21.39 -28.36
CA SER A 379 11.14 -20.97 -27.89
C SER A 379 10.96 -21.24 -26.39
N VAL A 380 11.40 -22.40 -25.90
CA VAL A 380 11.36 -22.74 -24.47
C VAL A 380 12.21 -21.76 -23.66
N ALA A 381 13.44 -21.48 -24.10
CA ALA A 381 14.30 -20.49 -23.45
C ALA A 381 13.66 -19.08 -23.40
N GLN A 382 12.93 -18.68 -24.45
CA GLN A 382 12.19 -17.42 -24.47
C GLN A 382 11.03 -17.41 -23.46
N TYR A 383 10.27 -18.50 -23.36
CA TYR A 383 9.19 -18.62 -22.38
C TYR A 383 9.70 -18.65 -20.93
N GLU A 384 10.82 -19.33 -20.68
CA GLU A 384 11.46 -19.33 -19.36
C GLU A 384 11.96 -17.94 -18.97
N ALA A 385 12.59 -17.22 -19.90
CA ALA A 385 13.02 -15.84 -19.67
C ALA A 385 11.83 -14.89 -19.42
N ALA A 386 10.73 -15.06 -20.17
CA ALA A 386 9.49 -14.30 -19.95
C ALA A 386 8.88 -14.58 -18.58
N LYS A 387 8.81 -15.86 -18.17
CA LYS A 387 8.32 -16.28 -16.85
C LYS A 387 9.16 -15.72 -15.72
N ALA A 388 10.49 -15.75 -15.84
CA ALA A 388 11.38 -15.15 -14.84
C ALA A 388 11.21 -13.62 -14.76
N GLY A 389 11.00 -12.95 -15.89
CA GLY A 389 10.67 -11.52 -15.95
C GLY A 389 9.34 -11.19 -15.28
N GLU A 390 8.32 -12.03 -15.46
CA GLU A 390 7.02 -11.85 -14.82
C GLU A 390 7.08 -12.10 -13.31
N GLN A 391 7.78 -13.14 -12.86
CA GLN A 391 7.98 -13.42 -11.44
C GLN A 391 8.71 -12.29 -10.72
N THR A 392 9.77 -11.73 -11.33
CA THR A 392 10.47 -10.57 -10.76
C THR A 392 9.61 -9.31 -10.76
N SER A 393 8.77 -9.10 -11.78
CA SER A 393 7.79 -8.00 -11.79
C SER A 393 6.74 -8.16 -10.69
N MET A 394 6.21 -9.38 -10.51
CA MET A 394 5.22 -9.70 -9.48
C MET A 394 5.80 -9.52 -8.07
N ALA A 395 7.02 -10.01 -7.82
CA ALA A 395 7.71 -9.81 -6.54
C ALA A 395 7.86 -8.32 -6.20
N ARG A 396 8.25 -7.48 -7.17
CA ARG A 396 8.33 -6.03 -6.96
C ARG A 396 6.97 -5.40 -6.63
N ARG A 397 5.88 -5.84 -7.28
CA ARG A 397 4.52 -5.34 -6.97
C ARG A 397 4.09 -5.73 -5.57
N ILE A 398 4.38 -6.96 -5.15
CA ILE A 398 4.10 -7.44 -3.79
C ILE A 398 4.90 -6.61 -2.77
N ASP A 399 6.19 -6.40 -2.99
CA ASP A 399 7.02 -5.60 -2.09
C ASP A 399 6.53 -4.15 -1.94
N VAL A 400 6.11 -3.53 -3.05
CA VAL A 400 5.51 -2.18 -3.02
C VAL A 400 4.20 -2.18 -2.23
N ALA A 401 3.30 -3.13 -2.51
CA ALA A 401 2.01 -3.23 -1.81
C ALA A 401 2.18 -3.49 -0.30
N VAL A 402 3.14 -4.34 0.09
CA VAL A 402 3.47 -4.63 1.48
C VAL A 402 4.03 -3.37 2.16
N LYS A 403 4.95 -2.65 1.51
CA LYS A 403 5.50 -1.38 2.04
C LYS A 403 4.40 -0.33 2.22
N ASP A 404 3.53 -0.16 1.24
CA ASP A 404 2.41 0.79 1.32
C ASP A 404 1.46 0.45 2.48
N GLN A 405 1.16 -0.84 2.67
CA GLN A 405 0.34 -1.29 3.79
C GLN A 405 1.04 -1.10 5.15
N CYS A 406 2.35 -1.36 5.22
CA CYS A 406 3.15 -1.08 6.41
C CYS A 406 3.17 0.41 6.76
N TYR A 407 3.36 1.30 5.79
CA TYR A 407 3.30 2.76 6.01
C TYR A 407 1.91 3.21 6.43
N SER A 408 0.85 2.68 5.81
CA SER A 408 -0.54 2.97 6.21
C SER A 408 -0.81 2.57 7.67
N LEU A 409 -0.34 1.39 8.09
CA LEU A 409 -0.45 0.93 9.48
C LEU A 409 0.39 1.80 10.43
N LEU A 410 1.60 2.19 10.04
CA LEU A 410 2.46 3.06 10.83
C LEU A 410 1.83 4.43 11.06
N PHE A 411 1.27 5.06 10.02
CA PHE A 411 0.51 6.30 10.16
C PHE A 411 -0.74 6.15 11.03
N LYS A 412 -1.40 4.99 10.98
CA LYS A 412 -2.54 4.71 11.86
C LYS A 412 -2.11 4.55 13.32
N ILE A 413 -0.97 3.90 13.58
CA ILE A 413 -0.37 3.80 14.92
C ILE A 413 -0.04 5.20 15.43
N ASP A 414 0.68 6.02 14.66
CA ASP A 414 1.00 7.41 15.04
C ASP A 414 -0.26 8.24 15.33
N SER A 415 -1.30 8.09 14.50
CA SER A 415 -2.58 8.78 14.72
C SER A 415 -3.25 8.34 16.03
N LEU A 416 -3.23 7.04 16.33
CA LEU A 416 -3.77 6.50 17.58
C LEU A 416 -2.94 6.91 18.80
N GLU A 417 -1.62 6.93 18.69
CA GLU A 417 -0.72 7.40 19.76
C GLU A 417 -0.94 8.87 20.06
N ARG A 418 -1.08 9.73 19.05
CA ARG A 418 -1.43 11.15 19.24
C ARG A 418 -2.78 11.32 19.91
N LYS A 419 -3.80 10.53 19.52
CA LYS A 419 -5.13 10.55 20.16
C LYS A 419 -5.06 10.08 21.61
N LEU A 420 -4.27 9.04 21.90
CA LEU A 420 -4.07 8.53 23.24
C LEU A 420 -3.36 9.55 24.13
N LEU A 421 -2.33 10.23 23.62
CA LEU A 421 -1.67 11.34 24.32
C LEU A 421 -2.62 12.52 24.57
N SER A 422 -3.44 12.91 23.58
CA SER A 422 -4.46 13.96 23.75
C SER A 422 -5.47 13.59 24.83
N SER A 423 -6.02 12.37 24.78
CA SER A 423 -6.99 11.88 25.77
C SER A 423 -6.38 11.79 27.18
N LYS A 424 -5.12 11.34 27.32
CA LYS A 424 -4.40 11.37 28.61
C LYS A 424 -4.24 12.79 29.14
N LYS A 425 -3.90 13.75 28.28
CA LYS A 425 -3.79 15.17 28.66
C LYS A 425 -5.14 15.73 29.10
N GLU A 426 -6.22 15.41 28.38
CA GLU A 426 -7.59 15.81 28.74
C GLU A 426 -8.03 15.20 30.08
N LEU A 427 -7.68 13.94 30.36
CA LEU A 427 -7.95 13.29 31.65
C LEU A 427 -7.22 13.99 32.81
N ILE A 428 -5.94 14.30 32.64
CA ILE A 428 -5.15 15.03 33.65
C ILE A 428 -5.73 16.42 33.90
N GLU A 429 -6.13 17.13 32.83
CA GLU A 429 -6.73 18.47 32.95
C GLU A 429 -8.11 18.41 33.63
N MET A 430 -8.92 17.41 33.29
CA MET A 430 -10.21 17.16 33.94
C MET A 430 -10.03 16.84 35.42
N GLU A 431 -9.07 15.97 35.77
CA GLU A 431 -8.74 15.65 37.15
C GLU A 431 -8.29 16.89 37.94
N ARG A 432 -7.41 17.71 37.35
CA ARG A 432 -6.98 19.00 37.93
C ARG A 432 -8.19 19.92 38.17
N THR A 433 -9.08 20.02 37.20
CA THR A 433 -10.29 20.87 37.29
C THR A 433 -11.26 20.39 38.37
N VAL A 434 -11.41 19.07 38.54
CA VAL A 434 -12.23 18.48 39.61
C VAL A 434 -11.60 18.71 40.98
N ARG A 435 -10.28 18.49 41.12
CA ARG A 435 -9.55 18.76 42.37
C ARG A 435 -9.65 20.23 42.79
N GLU A 436 -9.52 21.15 41.84
CA GLU A 436 -9.65 22.59 42.14
C GLU A 436 -11.08 22.96 42.55
N ARG A 437 -12.10 22.43 41.87
CA ARG A 437 -13.50 22.62 42.27
C ARG A 437 -13.78 22.12 43.68
N LEU A 438 -13.34 20.90 43.99
CA LEU A 438 -13.49 20.33 45.34
C LEU A 438 -12.76 21.18 46.38
N LYS A 439 -11.54 21.64 46.08
CA LYS A 439 -10.79 22.51 46.97
C LYS A 439 -11.55 23.80 47.29
N ILE A 440 -12.13 24.46 46.28
CA ILE A 440 -12.94 25.67 46.46
C ILE A 440 -14.18 25.37 47.31
N GLU A 441 -14.91 24.29 47.03
CA GLU A 441 -16.11 23.89 47.79
C GLU A 441 -15.78 23.61 49.27
N PHE A 442 -14.67 22.90 49.55
CA PHE A 442 -14.22 22.63 50.91
C PHE A 442 -13.73 23.89 51.62
N GLU A 443 -12.99 24.77 50.95
CA GLU A 443 -12.55 26.04 51.53
C GLU A 443 -13.74 26.95 51.88
N ASP A 444 -14.76 27.01 51.02
CA ASP A 444 -15.97 27.81 51.27
C ASP A 444 -16.79 27.21 52.42
N LEU A 445 -16.91 25.87 52.51
CA LEU A 445 -17.55 25.21 53.65
C LEU A 445 -16.79 25.44 54.97
N VAL A 446 -15.46 25.36 54.96
CA VAL A 446 -14.62 25.64 56.15
C VAL A 446 -14.78 27.09 56.59
N LYS A 447 -14.86 28.03 55.64
CA LYS A 447 -15.13 29.44 55.95
C LYS A 447 -16.51 29.62 56.56
N ASP A 448 -17.55 28.98 56.02
CA ASP A 448 -18.91 29.06 56.57
C ASP A 448 -19.02 28.44 57.97
N LEU A 449 -18.40 27.29 58.20
CA LEU A 449 -18.31 26.72 59.55
C LEU A 449 -17.54 27.63 60.51
N GLY A 450 -16.49 28.30 60.04
CA GLY A 450 -15.72 29.28 60.80
C GLY A 450 -16.54 30.53 61.19
N THR A 451 -17.37 31.04 60.29
CA THR A 451 -18.26 32.18 60.58
C THR A 451 -19.37 31.76 61.56
N GLN A 452 -19.99 30.59 61.37
CA GLN A 452 -20.98 30.04 62.30
C GLN A 452 -20.40 29.85 63.71
N LEU A 453 -19.20 29.28 63.83
CA LEU A 453 -18.52 29.11 65.12
C LEU A 453 -18.26 30.45 65.80
N THR A 454 -17.84 31.46 65.04
CA THR A 454 -17.58 32.82 65.57
C THR A 454 -18.88 33.48 66.05
N MET A 455 -19.97 33.32 65.30
CA MET A 455 -21.29 33.83 65.67
C MET A 455 -21.80 33.18 66.97
N VAL A 456 -21.74 31.85 67.09
CA VAL A 456 -22.16 31.12 68.30
C VAL A 456 -21.31 31.51 69.51
N LYS A 457 -19.99 31.70 69.35
CA LYS A 457 -19.13 32.20 70.43
C LYS A 457 -19.52 33.61 70.89
N SER A 458 -19.90 34.50 69.97
CA SER A 458 -20.39 35.83 70.31
C SER A 458 -21.70 35.74 71.10
N GLN A 459 -22.66 34.94 70.63
CA GLN A 459 -23.95 34.72 71.30
C GLN A 459 -23.77 34.14 72.71
N PHE A 460 -22.86 33.17 72.88
CA PHE A 460 -22.58 32.60 74.20
C PHE A 460 -21.93 33.61 75.14
N LYS A 461 -21.05 34.47 74.62
CA LYS A 461 -20.44 35.55 75.41
C LYS A 461 -21.48 36.58 75.86
N GLU A 462 -22.37 36.99 74.95
CA GLU A 462 -23.48 37.89 75.25
C GLU A 462 -24.43 37.28 76.29
N TYR A 463 -24.78 35.99 76.15
CA TYR A 463 -25.57 35.25 77.12
C TYR A 463 -24.90 35.22 78.50
N ARG A 464 -23.59 34.95 78.57
CA ARG A 464 -22.83 34.94 79.82
C ARG A 464 -22.80 36.31 80.49
N GLU A 465 -22.59 37.36 79.70
CA GLU A 465 -22.59 38.75 80.20
C GLU A 465 -23.98 39.16 80.70
N SER A 466 -25.05 38.77 79.99
CA SER A 466 -26.44 38.97 80.44
C SER A 466 -26.72 38.26 81.76
N LEU A 467 -26.39 36.98 81.87
CA LEU A 467 -26.61 36.19 83.09
C LEU A 467 -25.85 36.77 84.30
N GLN A 468 -24.61 37.22 84.09
CA GLN A 468 -23.83 37.88 85.14
C GLN A 468 -24.47 39.21 85.58
N GLN A 469 -25.06 39.96 84.64
CA GLN A 469 -25.77 41.20 84.94
C GLN A 469 -27.05 40.91 85.74
N ASP A 470 -27.84 39.93 85.31
CA ASP A 470 -29.08 39.52 86.00
C ASP A 470 -28.78 39.08 87.44
N MET A 471 -27.71 38.29 87.63
CA MET A 471 -27.29 37.86 88.97
C MET A 471 -26.83 39.04 89.86
N LYS A 472 -26.15 40.04 89.29
CA LYS A 472 -25.75 41.25 90.03
C LYS A 472 -26.95 42.11 90.41
N SER A 473 -27.90 42.28 89.49
CA SER A 473 -29.16 43.01 89.74
C SER A 473 -29.96 42.32 90.84
N ASN A 474 -30.15 40.99 90.76
CA ASN A 474 -30.83 40.23 91.81
C ASN A 474 -30.13 40.34 93.17
N LEU A 475 -28.79 40.30 93.23
CA LEU A 475 -28.05 40.50 94.47
C LEU A 475 -28.21 41.92 95.04
N HIS A 476 -28.28 42.92 94.16
CA HIS A 476 -28.50 44.30 94.54
C HIS A 476 -29.89 44.49 95.15
N ASP A 477 -30.94 43.96 94.50
CA ASP A 477 -32.31 43.97 95.01
C ASP A 477 -32.41 43.32 96.40
N ILE A 478 -31.75 42.18 96.61
CA ILE A 478 -31.70 41.51 97.92
C ILE A 478 -31.03 42.39 98.98
N ARG A 479 -29.90 43.04 98.66
CA ARG A 479 -29.22 43.96 99.60
C ARG A 479 -30.06 45.17 99.93
N LYS A 480 -30.68 45.78 98.91
CA LYS A 480 -31.59 46.91 99.05
C LYS A 480 -32.78 46.56 99.93
N GLU A 481 -33.39 45.40 99.71
CA GLU A 481 -34.50 44.91 100.53
C GLU A 481 -34.07 44.67 101.99
N ALA A 482 -32.88 44.11 102.21
CA ALA A 482 -32.31 43.91 103.55
C ALA A 482 -32.02 45.24 104.27
N LEU A 483 -31.41 46.22 103.61
CA LEU A 483 -31.16 47.56 104.14
C LEU A 483 -32.49 48.28 104.46
N MET A 484 -33.49 48.18 103.59
CA MET A 484 -34.82 48.74 103.80
C MET A 484 -35.56 48.06 104.96
N LYS A 485 -35.42 46.75 105.13
CA LYS A 485 -35.94 46.01 106.29
C LYS A 485 -35.27 46.48 107.60
N MET A 486 -33.96 46.74 107.59
CA MET A 486 -33.24 47.33 108.73
C MET A 486 -33.77 48.72 109.10
N VAL A 487 -33.97 49.61 108.11
CA VAL A 487 -34.50 50.97 108.31
C VAL A 487 -35.92 50.94 108.88
N LYS A 488 -36.75 49.99 108.43
CA LYS A 488 -38.15 49.81 108.88
C LYS A 488 -38.26 49.15 110.26
N SER A 489 -37.21 48.48 110.76
CA SER A 489 -37.25 47.89 112.11
C SER A 489 -37.33 48.98 113.19
N GLY A 490 -38.23 48.79 114.16
CA GLY A 490 -38.53 49.80 115.19
C GLY A 490 -37.41 50.03 116.21
N SER A 491 -36.39 49.17 116.27
CA SER A 491 -35.36 49.14 117.32
C SER A 491 -34.02 49.80 116.95
N ALA A 492 -33.84 50.25 115.70
CA ALA A 492 -32.57 50.83 115.25
C ALA A 492 -32.44 52.33 115.64
N PRO A 493 -31.29 52.79 116.16
CA PRO A 493 -31.02 54.20 116.49
C PRO A 493 -31.26 55.14 115.31
N ILE A 494 -31.79 56.34 115.57
CA ILE A 494 -32.15 57.34 114.53
C ILE A 494 -30.94 57.72 113.65
N GLU A 495 -29.75 57.82 114.24
CA GLU A 495 -28.50 58.08 113.52
C GLU A 495 -28.14 56.95 112.56
N LEU A 496 -28.33 55.70 112.99
CA LEU A 496 -28.14 54.52 112.15
C LEU A 496 -29.14 54.50 110.99
N LYS A 497 -30.43 54.80 111.24
CA LYS A 497 -31.44 54.91 110.17
C LYS A 497 -31.08 55.97 109.14
N ARG A 498 -30.61 57.15 109.56
CA ARG A 498 -30.18 58.22 108.66
C ARG A 498 -28.93 57.82 107.86
N MET A 499 -27.98 57.13 108.47
CA MET A 499 -26.79 56.60 107.79
C MET A 499 -27.16 55.50 106.78
N THR A 500 -28.00 54.54 107.17
CA THR A 500 -28.48 53.46 106.28
C THR A 500 -29.28 54.02 105.11
N LEU A 501 -30.07 55.08 105.31
CA LEU A 501 -30.81 55.74 104.24
C LEU A 501 -29.88 56.48 103.26
N LYS A 502 -28.84 57.15 103.77
CA LYS A 502 -27.78 57.73 102.93
C LYS A 502 -27.01 56.66 102.18
N MET A 503 -26.67 55.55 102.83
CA MET A 503 -26.01 54.40 102.19
C MET A 503 -26.87 53.82 101.07
N ALA A 504 -28.18 53.63 101.30
CA ALA A 504 -29.10 53.18 100.27
C ALA A 504 -29.17 54.14 99.07
N HIS A 505 -29.16 55.46 99.31
CA HIS A 505 -29.15 56.44 98.22
C HIS A 505 -27.82 56.47 97.45
N THR A 506 -26.68 56.33 98.14
CA THR A 506 -25.37 56.20 97.48
C THR A 506 -25.24 54.88 96.72
N GLU A 507 -25.88 53.81 97.21
CA GLU A 507 -25.89 52.50 96.56
C GLU A 507 -26.78 52.52 95.31
N ASP A 508 -27.93 53.20 95.34
CA ASP A 508 -28.75 53.47 94.14
C ASP A 508 -27.99 54.29 93.08
N THR A 509 -27.22 55.32 93.49
CA THR A 509 -26.41 56.09 92.52
C THR A 509 -25.24 55.27 91.96
N ILE A 510 -24.64 54.38 92.77
CA ILE A 510 -23.64 53.43 92.27
C ILE A 510 -24.27 52.44 91.30
N GLU A 511 -25.49 51.98 91.56
CA GLU A 511 -26.23 51.09 90.66
C GLU A 511 -26.54 51.78 89.33
N ASP A 512 -27.08 52.99 89.34
CA ASP A 512 -27.35 53.78 88.13
C ASP A 512 -26.07 53.98 87.30
N LEU A 513 -24.97 54.37 87.93
CA LEU A 513 -23.67 54.50 87.26
C LEU A 513 -23.16 53.14 86.75
N THR A 514 -23.47 52.03 87.43
CA THR A 514 -23.09 50.69 87.00
C THR A 514 -23.92 50.25 85.79
N ILE A 515 -25.22 50.56 85.77
CA ILE A 515 -26.12 50.34 84.63
C ILE A 515 -25.65 51.16 83.45
N GLU A 516 -25.45 52.46 83.61
CA GLU A 516 -24.97 53.36 82.54
C GLU A 516 -23.60 52.90 82.00
N ASN A 517 -22.66 52.51 82.88
CA ASN A 517 -21.37 51.95 82.47
C ASN A 517 -21.54 50.64 81.68
N SER A 518 -22.49 49.79 82.06
CA SER A 518 -22.81 48.56 81.34
C SER A 518 -23.44 48.83 79.97
N GLU A 519 -24.30 49.84 79.86
CA GLU A 519 -24.92 50.28 78.61
C GLU A 519 -23.90 50.89 77.67
N LEU A 520 -23.01 51.75 78.18
CA LEU A 520 -21.89 52.31 77.42
C LEU A 520 -20.94 51.21 76.93
N LYS A 521 -20.64 50.19 77.75
CA LYS A 521 -19.86 49.02 77.33
C LYS A 521 -20.56 48.23 76.22
N ARG A 522 -21.88 48.03 76.32
CA ARG A 522 -22.69 47.37 75.29
C ARG A 522 -22.72 48.18 74.00
N ALA A 523 -22.85 49.50 74.08
CA ALA A 523 -22.79 50.40 72.93
C ALA A 523 -21.41 50.38 72.26
N LEU A 524 -20.33 50.42 73.04
CA LEU A 524 -18.96 50.31 72.54
C LEU A 524 -18.73 48.95 71.85
N LEU A 525 -19.21 47.86 72.45
CA LEU A 525 -19.15 46.53 71.84
C LEU A 525 -19.92 46.50 70.52
N LYS A 526 -21.11 47.09 70.46
CA LYS A 526 -21.94 47.18 69.24
C LYS A 526 -21.26 47.99 68.14
N VAL A 527 -20.59 49.09 68.46
CA VAL A 527 -19.83 49.87 67.47
C VAL A 527 -18.64 49.07 66.96
N ARG A 528 -17.91 48.36 67.85
CA ARG A 528 -16.79 47.49 67.45
C ARG A 528 -17.25 46.34 66.56
N THR A 529 -18.33 45.65 66.91
CA THR A 529 -18.89 44.58 66.08
C THR A 529 -19.39 45.12 64.74
N MET A 530 -20.06 46.28 64.72
CA MET A 530 -20.48 46.94 63.47
C MET A 530 -19.28 47.31 62.58
N ASN A 531 -18.21 47.87 63.13
CA ASN A 531 -17.01 48.19 62.37
C ASN A 531 -16.34 46.92 61.82
N ASN A 532 -16.24 45.86 62.62
CA ASN A 532 -15.72 44.57 62.16
C ASN A 532 -16.56 43.99 61.01
N VAL A 533 -17.90 44.11 61.09
CA VAL A 533 -18.80 43.66 60.02
C VAL A 533 -18.61 44.51 58.75
N LYS A 534 -18.44 45.83 58.87
CA LYS A 534 -18.13 46.70 57.72
C LYS A 534 -16.80 46.34 57.08
N ASP A 535 -15.76 46.13 57.88
CA ASP A 535 -14.44 45.73 57.39
C ASP A 535 -14.49 44.38 56.68
N LEU A 536 -15.22 43.40 57.25
CA LEU A 536 -15.46 42.10 56.61
C LEU A 536 -16.20 42.26 55.28
N SER A 537 -17.26 43.08 55.24
CA SER A 537 -18.03 43.35 54.03
C SER A 537 -17.19 44.00 52.93
N ILE A 538 -16.32 44.95 53.28
CA ILE A 538 -15.41 45.60 52.33
C ILE A 538 -14.41 44.57 51.79
N ARG A 539 -13.78 43.77 52.66
CA ARG A 539 -12.87 42.68 52.24
C ARG A 539 -13.54 41.69 51.31
N MET A 540 -14.74 41.21 51.66
CA MET A 540 -15.53 40.32 50.80
C MET A 540 -15.83 40.94 49.42
N SER A 541 -16.08 42.25 49.35
CA SER A 541 -16.32 42.95 48.08
C SER A 541 -15.07 43.00 47.19
N TYR A 542 -13.90 43.25 47.78
CA TYR A 542 -12.62 43.24 47.05
C TYR A 542 -12.22 41.83 46.64
N ASP A 543 -12.39 40.83 47.50
CA ASP A 543 -12.16 39.43 47.17
C ASP A 543 -13.05 38.98 46.00
N LYS A 544 -14.32 39.40 45.98
CA LYS A 544 -15.23 39.13 44.86
C LYS A 544 -14.74 39.77 43.55
N ARG A 545 -14.26 41.02 43.60
CA ARG A 545 -13.70 41.70 42.41
C ARG A 545 -12.40 41.04 41.93
N LEU A 546 -11.51 40.66 42.85
CA LEU A 546 -10.27 39.96 42.53
C LEU A 546 -10.56 38.61 41.87
N LYS A 547 -11.48 37.83 42.43
CA LYS A 547 -11.95 36.57 41.82
C LYS A 547 -12.54 36.80 40.43
N ALA A 548 -13.39 37.82 40.25
CA ALA A 548 -13.97 38.14 38.95
C ALA A 548 -12.91 38.54 37.89
N MET A 549 -11.88 39.30 38.29
CA MET A 549 -10.77 39.61 37.37
C MET A 549 -9.94 38.37 37.04
N GLN A 550 -9.67 37.49 38.01
CA GLN A 550 -8.95 36.24 37.77
C GLN A 550 -9.73 35.29 36.85
N THR A 551 -11.05 35.17 37.02
CA THR A 551 -11.89 34.38 36.12
C THR A 551 -11.91 34.97 34.72
N GLY A 552 -12.02 36.30 34.57
CA GLY A 552 -11.93 36.96 33.27
C GLY A 552 -10.58 36.78 32.57
N GLN A 553 -9.46 36.80 33.31
CA GLN A 553 -8.14 36.48 32.76
C GLN A 553 -8.03 35.02 32.30
N LEU A 554 -8.62 34.07 33.05
CA LEU A 554 -8.65 32.67 32.64
C LEU A 554 -9.54 32.44 31.42
N GLU A 555 -10.69 33.13 31.33
CA GLU A 555 -11.59 33.06 30.18
C GLU A 555 -10.94 33.62 28.91
N THR A 556 -10.36 34.83 28.99
CA THR A 556 -9.62 35.42 27.86
C THR A 556 -8.41 34.58 27.45
N SER A 557 -7.68 33.99 28.40
CA SER A 557 -6.59 33.06 28.11
C SER A 557 -7.11 31.81 27.39
N LYS A 558 -8.24 31.25 27.83
CA LYS A 558 -8.90 30.10 27.19
C LYS A 558 -9.38 30.42 25.78
N GLU A 559 -9.96 31.59 25.54
CA GLU A 559 -10.33 32.08 24.20
C GLU A 559 -9.10 32.17 23.29
N LEU A 560 -8.01 32.75 23.76
CA LEU A 560 -6.76 32.85 22.99
C LEU A 560 -6.18 31.46 22.61
N TYR A 561 -6.27 30.48 23.51
CA TYR A 561 -5.87 29.11 23.19
C TYR A 561 -6.82 28.42 22.20
N ASN A 562 -8.12 28.69 22.27
CA ASN A 562 -9.10 28.19 21.30
C ASN A 562 -8.84 28.77 19.91
N ASP A 563 -8.59 30.08 19.81
CA ASP A 563 -8.24 30.76 18.56
C ASP A 563 -6.93 30.21 17.98
N LYS A 564 -5.93 29.96 18.84
CA LYS A 564 -4.69 29.29 18.42
C LYS A 564 -4.94 27.87 17.91
N ALA A 565 -5.84 27.12 18.54
CA ALA A 565 -6.19 25.77 18.09
C ALA A 565 -6.98 25.79 16.77
N GLU A 566 -7.88 26.75 16.56
CA GLU A 566 -8.63 26.92 15.32
C GLU A 566 -7.71 27.34 14.17
N THR A 567 -6.80 28.28 14.41
CA THR A 567 -5.80 28.69 13.41
C THR A 567 -4.85 27.54 13.04
N GLN A 568 -4.45 26.71 14.00
CA GLN A 568 -3.66 25.50 13.73
C GLN A 568 -4.43 24.49 12.88
N LYS A 569 -5.72 24.24 13.16
CA LYS A 569 -6.58 23.38 12.33
C LYS A 569 -6.73 23.92 10.90
N LYS A 570 -6.86 25.25 10.74
CA LYS A 570 -6.89 25.90 9.43
C LYS A 570 -5.57 25.69 8.68
N MET A 571 -4.43 25.81 9.37
CA MET A 571 -3.11 25.55 8.79
C MET A 571 -2.99 24.08 8.33
N GLU A 572 -3.37 23.11 9.17
CA GLU A 572 -3.35 21.69 8.83
C GLU A 572 -4.25 21.36 7.61
N MET A 573 -5.44 21.96 7.53
CA MET A 573 -6.33 21.82 6.37
C MET A 573 -5.70 22.38 5.09
N LEU A 574 -5.04 23.54 5.17
CA LEU A 574 -4.37 24.14 4.02
C LEU A 574 -3.17 23.32 3.57
N THR A 575 -2.39 22.75 4.51
CA THR A 575 -1.29 21.82 4.19
C THR A 575 -1.81 20.56 3.52
N SER A 576 -2.87 19.95 4.04
CA SER A 576 -3.49 18.77 3.41
C SER A 576 -3.98 19.08 1.99
N ARG A 577 -4.61 20.24 1.76
CA ARG A 577 -5.01 20.67 0.40
C ARG A 577 -3.81 20.86 -0.52
N LEU A 578 -2.72 21.43 0.00
CA LEU A 578 -1.49 21.59 -0.77
C LEU A 578 -0.92 20.22 -1.18
N ASP A 579 -0.89 19.26 -0.27
CA ASP A 579 -0.45 17.88 -0.56
C ASP A 579 -1.34 17.19 -1.61
N ASP A 580 -2.67 17.33 -1.50
CA ASP A 580 -3.62 16.81 -2.50
C ASP A 580 -3.37 17.42 -3.88
N THR A 581 -3.18 18.74 -3.95
CA THR A 581 -2.89 19.42 -5.23
C THR A 581 -1.54 19.01 -5.82
N ASN A 582 -0.52 18.78 -4.98
CA ASN A 582 0.79 18.28 -5.42
C ASN A 582 0.69 16.84 -5.94
N SER A 583 -0.11 15.98 -5.30
CA SER A 583 -0.36 14.62 -5.77
C SER A 583 -1.09 14.61 -7.12
N LEU A 584 -2.11 15.45 -7.28
CA LEU A 584 -2.83 15.62 -8.55
C LEU A 584 -1.90 16.17 -9.65
N LEU A 585 -1.02 17.11 -9.31
CA LEU A 585 -0.03 17.63 -10.25
C LEU A 585 0.96 16.54 -10.69
N ALA A 586 1.48 15.74 -9.76
CA ALA A 586 2.36 14.62 -10.07
C ALA A 586 1.68 13.55 -10.95
N ALA A 587 0.40 13.24 -10.69
CA ALA A 587 -0.38 12.34 -11.52
C ALA A 587 -0.56 12.89 -12.95
N ALA A 588 -0.91 14.17 -13.09
CA ALA A 588 -1.04 14.83 -14.39
C ALA A 588 0.29 14.86 -15.16
N GLU A 589 1.42 15.06 -14.47
CA GLU A 589 2.76 15.00 -15.06
C GLU A 589 3.10 13.59 -15.56
N SER A 590 2.78 12.55 -14.79
CA SER A 590 2.99 11.16 -15.20
C SER A 590 2.17 10.78 -16.43
N GLU A 591 0.91 11.24 -16.53
CA GLU A 591 0.06 11.00 -17.70
C GLU A 591 0.56 11.76 -18.92
N ARG A 592 1.01 13.01 -18.75
CA ARG A 592 1.66 13.77 -19.82
C ARG A 592 2.87 13.02 -20.38
N ASP A 593 3.71 12.44 -19.53
CA ASP A 593 4.89 11.69 -19.96
C ASP A 593 4.51 10.35 -20.62
N ARG A 594 3.43 9.70 -20.18
CA ARG A 594 2.83 8.53 -20.84
C ARG A 594 2.37 8.87 -22.26
N LEU A 595 1.59 9.93 -22.42
CA LEU A 595 1.10 10.40 -23.71
C LEU A 595 2.24 10.82 -24.65
N ARG A 596 3.31 11.42 -24.12
CA ARG A 596 4.53 11.72 -24.91
C ARG A 596 5.18 10.44 -25.45
N LYS A 597 5.31 9.39 -24.64
CA LYS A 597 5.85 8.10 -25.08
C LYS A 597 4.97 7.42 -26.13
N GLU A 598 3.65 7.45 -25.94
CA GLU A 598 2.68 6.93 -26.93
C GLU A 598 2.75 7.70 -28.26
N LEU A 599 2.87 9.03 -28.21
CA LEU A 599 3.05 9.86 -29.40
C LEU A 599 4.36 9.53 -30.13
N GLU A 600 5.46 9.35 -29.40
CA GLU A 600 6.74 8.90 -29.98
C GLU A 600 6.62 7.53 -30.65
N LEU A 601 5.96 6.56 -30.00
CA LEU A 601 5.72 5.24 -30.56
C LEU A 601 4.88 5.31 -31.84
N ALA A 602 3.79 6.09 -31.83
CA ALA A 602 2.95 6.32 -32.99
C ALA A 602 3.74 6.97 -34.14
N ASN A 603 4.63 7.93 -33.84
CA ASN A 603 5.52 8.54 -34.83
C ASN A 603 6.53 7.54 -35.40
N ARG A 604 7.13 6.67 -34.57
CA ARG A 604 8.02 5.58 -35.05
C ARG A 604 7.27 4.62 -35.95
N ASN A 605 6.06 4.19 -35.57
CA ASN A 605 5.21 3.32 -36.37
C ASN A 605 4.83 3.96 -37.71
N LYS A 606 4.46 5.25 -37.70
CA LYS A 606 4.20 6.02 -38.91
C LYS A 606 5.43 6.08 -39.82
N GLN A 607 6.61 6.30 -39.26
CA GLN A 607 7.86 6.34 -40.02
C GLN A 607 8.17 4.96 -40.65
N THR A 608 8.01 3.88 -39.90
CA THR A 608 8.18 2.51 -40.41
C THR A 608 7.18 2.17 -41.52
N LEU A 609 5.93 2.64 -41.39
CA LEU A 609 4.92 2.46 -42.44
C LEU A 609 5.26 3.27 -43.69
N LEU A 610 5.75 4.50 -43.54
CA LEU A 610 6.21 5.33 -44.66
C LEU A 610 7.40 4.70 -45.37
N THR A 611 8.41 4.21 -44.64
CA THR A 611 9.56 3.53 -45.25
C THR A 611 9.14 2.24 -45.96
N TRP A 612 8.23 1.47 -45.38
CA TRP A 612 7.65 0.29 -46.03
C TRP A 612 6.88 0.64 -47.31
N LYS A 613 6.02 1.68 -47.28
CA LYS A 613 5.31 2.16 -48.47
C LYS A 613 6.27 2.57 -49.57
N VAL A 614 7.30 3.35 -49.24
CA VAL A 614 8.35 3.76 -50.21
C VAL A 614 9.03 2.52 -50.81
N ALA A 615 9.44 1.56 -49.98
CA ALA A 615 10.08 0.33 -50.46
C ALA A 615 9.14 -0.50 -51.37
N LYS A 616 7.85 -0.58 -51.03
CA LYS A 616 6.87 -1.31 -51.84
C LYS A 616 6.56 -0.62 -53.17
N THR A 617 6.45 0.71 -53.17
CA THR A 617 6.29 1.51 -54.39
C THR A 617 7.52 1.36 -55.31
N GLN A 618 8.73 1.35 -54.74
CA GLN A 618 9.95 1.07 -55.51
C GLN A 618 9.89 -0.32 -56.15
N LEU A 619 9.53 -1.35 -55.38
CA LEU A 619 9.39 -2.73 -55.91
C LEU A 619 8.33 -2.81 -57.02
N LEU A 620 7.18 -2.15 -56.87
CA LEU A 620 6.15 -2.09 -57.90
C LEU A 620 6.69 -1.40 -59.16
N SER A 621 7.39 -0.27 -59.03
CA SER A 621 8.00 0.42 -60.17
C SER A 621 9.05 -0.45 -60.88
N GLU A 622 9.83 -1.25 -60.14
CA GLU A 622 10.78 -2.20 -60.71
C GLU A 622 10.09 -3.33 -61.47
N LEU A 623 8.99 -3.87 -60.92
CA LEU A 623 8.18 -4.89 -61.57
C LEU A 623 7.49 -4.35 -62.83
N GLU A 624 6.87 -3.17 -62.76
CA GLU A 624 6.29 -2.49 -63.92
C GLU A 624 7.35 -2.23 -65.00
N ALA A 625 8.56 -1.82 -64.63
CA ALA A 625 9.67 -1.65 -65.56
C ALA A 625 10.09 -2.99 -66.20
N ARG A 626 10.08 -4.10 -65.46
CA ARG A 626 10.33 -5.44 -66.02
C ARG A 626 9.21 -5.89 -66.95
N VAL A 627 7.95 -5.71 -66.57
CA VAL A 627 6.80 -6.01 -67.42
C VAL A 627 6.88 -5.23 -68.72
N LYS A 628 7.13 -3.91 -68.67
CA LYS A 628 7.35 -3.09 -69.87
C LYS A 628 8.52 -3.57 -70.73
N LYS A 629 9.58 -4.12 -70.13
CA LYS A 629 10.68 -4.76 -70.90
C LYS A 629 10.20 -6.03 -71.60
N TYR A 630 9.44 -6.89 -70.91
CA TYR A 630 8.88 -8.09 -71.49
C TYR A 630 7.81 -7.80 -72.55
N GLU A 631 6.97 -6.78 -72.37
CA GLU A 631 6.01 -6.33 -73.38
C GLU A 631 6.72 -5.83 -74.63
N LYS A 632 7.78 -5.01 -74.46
CA LYS A 632 8.66 -4.62 -75.57
C LYS A 632 9.24 -5.84 -76.27
N TRP A 633 9.75 -6.83 -75.52
CA TRP A 633 10.28 -8.06 -76.12
C TRP A 633 9.22 -8.92 -76.79
N SER A 634 7.98 -8.92 -76.29
CA SER A 634 6.86 -9.65 -76.90
C SER A 634 6.40 -8.99 -78.21
N HIS A 635 6.64 -7.69 -78.38
CA HIS A 635 6.33 -6.93 -79.60
C HIS A 635 7.53 -6.78 -80.54
N ILE A 636 8.69 -7.33 -80.16
CA ILE A 636 9.79 -7.47 -81.10
C ILE A 636 9.50 -8.72 -81.94
N ASP A 637 9.09 -8.48 -83.19
CA ASP A 637 8.92 -9.51 -84.21
C ASP A 637 10.18 -10.38 -84.28
N VAL A 638 10.02 -11.69 -84.13
CA VAL A 638 11.12 -12.65 -84.17
C VAL A 638 11.89 -12.54 -85.50
N ASP A 639 11.17 -12.23 -86.58
CA ASP A 639 11.74 -12.01 -87.92
C ASP A 639 12.60 -10.75 -87.98
N LYS A 640 12.25 -9.71 -87.20
CA LYS A 640 13.03 -8.47 -87.10
C LYS A 640 14.30 -8.66 -86.27
N LEU A 641 14.25 -9.51 -85.24
CA LEU A 641 15.44 -9.95 -84.50
C LEU A 641 16.36 -10.81 -85.37
N GLN A 642 15.82 -11.68 -86.22
CA GLN A 642 16.64 -12.42 -87.19
C GLN A 642 17.34 -11.47 -88.16
N LEU A 643 16.62 -10.48 -88.70
CA LEU A 643 17.20 -9.45 -89.56
C LEU A 643 18.25 -8.58 -88.85
N GLU A 644 18.03 -8.21 -87.58
CA GLU A 644 19.01 -7.47 -86.79
C GLU A 644 20.21 -8.33 -86.40
N LEU A 645 20.03 -9.64 -86.19
CA LEU A 645 21.13 -10.58 -85.93
C LEU A 645 22.00 -10.73 -87.18
N GLU A 646 21.38 -10.90 -88.36
CA GLU A 646 22.08 -10.92 -89.65
C GLU A 646 22.79 -9.59 -89.93
N ARG A 647 22.16 -8.45 -89.60
CA ARG A 647 22.77 -7.12 -89.69
C ARG A 647 23.93 -6.97 -88.70
N LYS A 648 23.79 -7.43 -87.45
CA LYS A 648 24.85 -7.38 -86.44
C LYS A 648 26.00 -8.33 -86.77
N ASP A 649 25.74 -9.47 -87.38
CA ASP A 649 26.76 -10.36 -87.94
C ASP A 649 27.46 -9.74 -89.15
N SER A 650 26.77 -8.90 -89.93
CA SER A 650 27.39 -8.09 -90.99
C SER A 650 28.21 -6.92 -90.43
N GLU A 651 27.75 -6.26 -89.36
CA GLU A 651 28.50 -5.22 -88.63
C GLU A 651 29.69 -5.80 -87.86
N LEU A 652 29.58 -7.00 -87.28
CA LEU A 652 30.70 -7.70 -86.63
C LEU A 652 31.76 -8.08 -87.66
N ARG A 653 31.35 -8.54 -88.84
CA ARG A 653 32.26 -8.74 -89.97
C ARG A 653 32.88 -7.42 -90.45
N ALA A 654 32.14 -6.32 -90.44
CA ALA A 654 32.65 -4.99 -90.78
C ALA A 654 33.60 -4.41 -89.72
N LEU A 655 33.32 -4.62 -88.42
CA LEU A 655 34.16 -4.23 -87.29
C LEU A 655 35.42 -5.11 -87.19
N GLN A 656 35.34 -6.38 -87.60
CA GLN A 656 36.51 -7.24 -87.80
C GLN A 656 37.39 -6.77 -88.98
N SER A 657 36.84 -5.96 -89.90
CA SER A 657 37.57 -5.31 -90.99
C SER A 657 37.99 -3.86 -90.69
N GLN A 658 37.65 -3.32 -89.51
CA GLN A 658 38.09 -1.98 -89.11
C GLN A 658 39.51 -2.00 -88.53
N ASP A 659 40.24 -0.92 -88.83
CA ASP A 659 41.64 -0.73 -88.52
C ASP A 659 41.88 -0.79 -86.99
N PRO A 660 42.77 -1.66 -86.47
CA PRO A 660 42.98 -1.86 -85.03
C PRO A 660 43.35 -0.59 -84.25
N GLU A 661 43.81 0.48 -84.90
CA GLU A 661 44.12 1.76 -84.24
C GLU A 661 42.88 2.54 -83.76
N GLU A 662 41.75 2.48 -84.46
CA GLU A 662 40.52 3.19 -84.02
C GLU A 662 39.90 2.51 -82.80
N LEU A 663 39.93 1.18 -82.77
CA LEU A 663 39.55 0.37 -81.61
C LEU A 663 40.47 0.63 -80.41
N ALA A 664 41.77 0.88 -80.64
CA ALA A 664 42.72 1.24 -79.58
C ALA A 664 42.44 2.64 -79.01
N ARG A 665 42.08 3.63 -79.84
CA ARG A 665 41.70 4.98 -79.37
C ARG A 665 40.39 4.96 -78.56
N HIS A 666 39.41 4.17 -78.99
CA HIS A 666 38.15 4.01 -78.26
C HIS A 666 38.36 3.29 -76.90
N ARG A 667 39.21 2.26 -76.86
CA ARG A 667 39.59 1.59 -75.61
C ARG A 667 40.36 2.54 -74.67
N SER A 668 41.30 3.32 -75.19
CA SER A 668 42.04 4.32 -74.41
C SER A 668 41.14 5.40 -73.81
N MET A 669 40.10 5.85 -74.55
CA MET A 669 39.10 6.79 -74.04
C MET A 669 38.25 6.19 -72.93
N MET A 670 37.80 4.93 -73.08
CA MET A 670 37.05 4.19 -72.06
C MET A 670 37.91 3.97 -70.80
N ASP A 671 39.18 3.62 -70.97
CA ASP A 671 40.13 3.42 -69.86
C ASP A 671 40.42 4.73 -69.12
N SER A 672 40.52 5.87 -69.83
CA SER A 672 40.68 7.19 -69.23
C SER A 672 39.46 7.59 -68.39
N ASN A 673 38.25 7.32 -68.90
CA ASN A 673 37.01 7.58 -68.16
C ASN A 673 36.86 6.65 -66.95
N ALA A 674 37.16 5.36 -67.10
CA ALA A 674 37.17 4.41 -66.00
C ALA A 674 38.18 4.79 -64.91
N ARG A 675 39.38 5.26 -65.29
CA ARG A 675 40.38 5.76 -64.33
C ARG A 675 39.89 6.99 -63.56
N LYS A 676 39.25 7.96 -64.23
CA LYS A 676 38.67 9.15 -63.57
C LYS A 676 37.55 8.76 -62.59
N GLU A 677 36.75 7.76 -62.94
CA GLU A 677 35.66 7.29 -62.09
C GLU A 677 36.17 6.50 -60.88
N VAL A 678 37.19 5.66 -61.06
CA VAL A 678 37.91 4.99 -59.96
C VAL A 678 38.54 6.01 -59.01
N GLU A 679 39.16 7.08 -59.54
CA GLU A 679 39.76 8.13 -58.72
C GLU A 679 38.69 8.91 -57.93
N LYS A 680 37.53 9.17 -58.54
CA LYS A 680 36.38 9.79 -57.85
C LYS A 680 35.86 8.90 -56.72
N LEU A 681 35.69 7.61 -56.97
CA LEU A 681 35.25 6.64 -55.95
C LEU A 681 36.26 6.49 -54.81
N ARG A 682 37.57 6.54 -55.10
CA ARG A 682 38.62 6.53 -54.06
C ARG A 682 38.56 7.77 -53.16
N ARG A 683 38.32 8.96 -53.72
CA ARG A 683 38.12 10.19 -52.92
C ARG A 683 36.86 10.10 -52.05
N MET A 684 35.76 9.59 -52.60
CA MET A 684 34.53 9.38 -51.83
C MET A 684 34.73 8.40 -50.68
N LEU A 685 35.41 7.29 -50.93
CA LEU A 685 35.73 6.29 -49.89
C LEU A 685 36.62 6.88 -48.78
N SER A 686 37.65 7.64 -49.14
CA SER A 686 38.53 8.31 -48.18
C SER A 686 37.76 9.32 -47.31
N ASN A 687 36.87 10.11 -47.92
CA ASN A 687 36.00 11.04 -47.19
C ASN A 687 35.03 10.31 -46.24
N GLU A 688 34.43 9.20 -46.68
CA GLU A 688 33.57 8.38 -45.81
C GLU A 688 34.35 7.76 -44.64
N GLN A 689 35.57 7.28 -44.88
CA GLN A 689 36.44 6.74 -43.82
C GLN A 689 36.80 7.82 -42.79
N LYS A 690 37.12 9.04 -43.24
CA LYS A 690 37.39 10.18 -42.35
C LYS A 690 36.16 10.55 -41.51
N LEU A 691 34.98 10.65 -42.14
CA LEU A 691 33.73 10.94 -41.43
C LEU A 691 33.35 9.84 -40.42
N LYS A 692 33.61 8.58 -40.75
CA LYS A 692 33.41 7.45 -39.81
C LYS A 692 34.36 7.54 -38.62
N LEU A 693 35.64 7.84 -38.84
CA LEU A 693 36.61 8.05 -37.76
C LEU A 693 36.20 9.21 -36.85
N GLU A 694 35.75 10.33 -37.41
CA GLU A 694 35.23 11.46 -36.63
C GLU A 694 33.97 11.08 -35.83
N ALA A 695 33.05 10.30 -36.42
CA ALA A 695 31.85 9.82 -35.73
C ALA A 695 32.18 8.84 -34.60
N PHE A 696 33.14 7.94 -34.80
CA PHE A 696 33.60 7.01 -33.76
C PHE A 696 34.28 7.75 -32.61
N SER A 697 35.14 8.73 -32.91
CA SER A 697 35.76 9.58 -31.89
C SER A 697 34.71 10.33 -31.05
N LYS A 698 33.65 10.86 -31.67
CA LYS A 698 32.52 11.48 -30.95
C LYS A 698 31.74 10.48 -30.10
N LEU A 699 31.51 9.26 -30.58
CA LEU A 699 30.84 8.20 -29.82
C LEU A 699 31.67 7.73 -28.64
N GLU A 700 32.98 7.64 -28.78
CA GLU A 700 33.89 7.32 -27.66
C GLU A 700 33.90 8.42 -26.61
N ALA A 701 33.89 9.70 -27.02
CA ALA A 701 33.74 10.82 -26.08
C ALA A 701 32.42 10.74 -25.31
N MET A 702 31.28 10.52 -25.99
CA MET A 702 29.98 10.35 -25.31
C MET A 702 29.92 9.11 -24.41
N ARG A 703 30.58 8.01 -24.79
CA ARG A 703 30.66 6.82 -23.93
C ARG A 703 31.54 7.05 -22.72
N ALA A 704 32.61 7.83 -22.85
CA ALA A 704 33.42 8.23 -21.70
C ALA A 704 32.54 9.04 -20.73
N ASP A 705 31.72 9.95 -21.24
CA ASP A 705 30.80 10.77 -20.43
C ASP A 705 29.77 9.94 -19.67
N LEU A 706 29.15 8.97 -20.34
CA LEU A 706 28.18 8.07 -19.72
C LEU A 706 28.84 7.17 -18.67
N ARG A 707 30.05 6.67 -18.93
CA ARG A 707 30.81 5.92 -17.92
C ARG A 707 31.17 6.79 -16.71
N TRP A 708 31.42 8.08 -16.91
CA TRP A 708 31.62 9.03 -15.82
C TRP A 708 30.32 9.25 -15.03
N GLU A 709 29.15 9.29 -15.65
CA GLU A 709 27.87 9.36 -14.92
C GLU A 709 27.59 8.08 -14.10
N GLU A 710 27.85 6.89 -14.66
CA GLU A 710 27.63 5.60 -13.96
C GLU A 710 28.60 5.35 -12.80
N HIS A 711 29.85 5.83 -12.88
CA HIS A 711 30.86 5.62 -11.83
C HIS A 711 30.60 6.43 -10.55
N TRP A 712 29.78 7.47 -10.61
CA TRP A 712 29.55 8.42 -9.51
C TRP A 712 28.18 8.31 -8.84
N GLU A 713 27.28 7.44 -9.31
CA GLU A 713 26.11 7.01 -8.51
C GLU A 713 26.52 6.20 -7.25
N GLY A 714 27.81 5.82 -7.12
CA GLY A 714 28.32 5.01 -6.01
C GLY A 714 29.48 5.58 -5.18
N ALA A 715 30.01 6.78 -5.48
CA ALA A 715 31.18 7.33 -4.77
C ALA A 715 30.96 8.78 -4.30
N ASP A 716 31.23 9.06 -3.02
CA ASP A 716 30.90 10.32 -2.32
C ASP A 716 31.81 11.53 -2.62
N ASP A 717 32.72 11.47 -3.59
CA ASP A 717 33.66 12.60 -3.87
C ASP A 717 33.01 13.72 -4.71
N GLN A 718 32.22 14.57 -4.05
CA GLN A 718 31.63 15.79 -4.64
C GLN A 718 32.67 16.75 -5.26
N GLN A 719 33.93 16.71 -4.81
CA GLN A 719 34.99 17.60 -5.28
C GLN A 719 35.53 17.19 -6.67
N ALA A 720 35.59 15.90 -6.97
CA ALA A 720 35.93 15.40 -8.29
C ALA A 720 34.85 15.78 -9.32
N LEU A 721 33.58 15.65 -8.94
CA LEU A 721 32.42 16.05 -9.75
C LEU A 721 32.45 17.55 -10.07
N ALA A 722 32.69 18.39 -9.07
CA ALA A 722 32.84 19.83 -9.26
C ALA A 722 33.99 20.19 -10.22
N SER A 723 35.12 19.49 -10.13
CA SER A 723 36.26 19.70 -11.04
C SER A 723 35.96 19.27 -12.49
N HIS A 724 35.24 18.17 -12.67
CA HIS A 724 34.80 17.67 -13.98
C HIS A 724 33.82 18.64 -14.65
N TRP A 725 32.78 19.08 -13.93
CA TRP A 725 31.83 20.07 -14.45
C TRP A 725 32.47 21.42 -14.71
N LYS A 726 33.43 21.84 -13.89
CA LYS A 726 34.20 23.06 -14.13
C LYS A 726 35.03 22.97 -15.43
N LYS A 727 35.67 21.83 -15.67
CA LYS A 727 36.38 21.56 -16.93
C LYS A 727 35.41 21.56 -18.12
N ARG A 728 34.27 20.86 -18.02
CA ARG A 728 33.23 20.84 -19.06
C ARG A 728 32.65 22.20 -19.36
N PHE A 729 32.39 22.99 -18.33
CA PHE A 729 31.92 24.36 -18.48
C PHE A 729 32.95 25.20 -19.22
N SER A 730 34.24 25.07 -18.89
CA SER A 730 35.31 25.79 -19.60
C SER A 730 35.44 25.36 -21.07
N GLU A 731 35.35 24.06 -21.37
CA GLU A 731 35.39 23.54 -22.75
C GLU A 731 34.17 23.99 -23.56
N SER A 732 32.97 23.94 -22.97
CA SER A 732 31.74 24.42 -23.63
C SER A 732 31.77 25.93 -23.86
N SER A 733 32.31 26.70 -22.91
CA SER A 733 32.48 28.14 -23.06
C SER A 733 33.49 28.48 -24.16
N ALA A 734 34.59 27.74 -24.28
CA ALA A 734 35.58 27.90 -25.34
C ALA A 734 34.99 27.54 -26.72
N LEU A 735 34.19 26.47 -26.79
CA LEU A 735 33.52 26.06 -28.02
C LEU A 735 32.49 27.10 -28.47
N LEU A 736 31.71 27.66 -27.54
CA LEU A 736 30.77 28.74 -27.81
C LEU A 736 31.48 30.00 -28.34
N SER A 737 32.60 30.38 -27.72
CA SER A 737 33.45 31.49 -28.19
C SER A 737 33.92 31.24 -29.63
N LYS A 738 34.41 30.03 -29.92
CA LYS A 738 34.86 29.67 -31.26
C LYS A 738 33.73 29.72 -32.29
N THR A 739 32.54 29.21 -31.97
CA THR A 739 31.38 29.32 -32.87
C THR A 739 30.91 30.75 -33.05
N ALA A 740 31.04 31.61 -32.03
CA ALA A 740 30.73 33.03 -32.15
C ALA A 740 31.73 33.73 -33.10
N GLU A 741 33.02 33.42 -33.00
CA GLU A 741 34.05 33.90 -33.94
C GLU A 741 33.82 33.39 -35.37
N GLU A 742 33.46 32.12 -35.54
CA GLU A 742 33.14 31.55 -36.86
C GLU A 742 31.88 32.19 -37.47
N ASN A 743 30.84 32.43 -36.66
CA ASN A 743 29.65 33.17 -37.08
C ASN A 743 30.00 34.61 -37.48
N HIS A 744 30.89 35.27 -36.74
CA HIS A 744 31.37 36.60 -37.09
C HIS A 744 32.09 36.61 -38.44
N ARG A 745 33.01 35.66 -38.67
CA ARG A 745 33.70 35.49 -39.95
C ARG A 745 32.73 35.17 -41.10
N LEU A 746 31.69 34.38 -40.84
CA LEU A 746 30.64 34.09 -41.82
C LEU A 746 29.84 35.35 -42.18
N ILE A 747 29.50 36.17 -41.19
CA ILE A 747 28.83 37.47 -41.42
C ILE A 747 29.73 38.38 -42.24
N GLU A 748 31.02 38.52 -41.89
CA GLU A 748 32.00 39.30 -42.67
C GLU A 748 32.15 38.78 -44.11
N ALA A 749 32.20 37.45 -44.30
CA ALA A 749 32.30 36.84 -45.62
C ALA A 749 31.02 37.05 -46.46
N MET A 750 29.84 36.98 -45.84
CA MET A 750 28.57 37.26 -46.51
C MET A 750 28.45 38.73 -46.91
N GLU A 751 28.88 39.65 -46.04
CA GLU A 751 28.93 41.08 -46.34
C GLU A 751 29.95 41.39 -47.46
N GLY A 752 31.12 40.77 -47.44
CA GLY A 752 32.12 40.85 -48.51
C GLY A 752 31.65 40.27 -49.84
N ALA A 753 30.73 39.30 -49.82
CA ALA A 753 30.09 38.73 -51.00
C ALA A 753 28.84 39.52 -51.47
N GLY A 754 28.48 40.63 -50.80
CA GLY A 754 27.32 41.45 -51.14
C GLY A 754 25.97 40.84 -50.76
N VAL A 755 25.94 39.81 -49.90
CA VAL A 755 24.72 39.19 -49.39
C VAL A 755 24.28 39.94 -48.14
N GLU A 756 23.13 40.62 -48.22
CA GLU A 756 22.60 41.42 -47.12
C GLU A 756 22.13 40.52 -45.96
N VAL A 757 22.81 40.61 -44.81
CA VAL A 757 22.44 39.85 -43.60
C VAL A 757 21.24 40.55 -42.93
N PRO A 758 20.15 39.82 -42.63
CA PRO A 758 18.95 40.38 -41.99
C PRO A 758 19.27 41.20 -40.74
N ARG A 759 18.63 42.38 -40.59
CA ARG A 759 18.85 43.31 -39.47
C ARG A 759 18.69 42.65 -38.10
N ASP A 760 17.71 41.77 -37.95
CA ASP A 760 17.44 41.05 -36.69
C ASP A 760 18.64 40.21 -36.21
N ILE A 761 19.40 39.63 -37.14
CA ILE A 761 20.62 38.85 -36.83
C ILE A 761 21.76 39.79 -36.45
N ARG A 762 21.86 40.95 -37.09
CA ARG A 762 22.85 41.99 -36.81
C ARG A 762 22.61 42.64 -35.43
N GLU A 763 21.34 42.84 -35.07
CA GLU A 763 20.92 43.37 -33.76
C GLU A 763 21.14 42.35 -32.64
N ALA A 764 20.83 41.06 -32.88
CA ALA A 764 21.13 40.00 -31.92
C ALA A 764 22.64 39.84 -31.67
N HIS A 765 23.47 39.97 -32.71
CA HIS A 765 24.92 39.84 -32.60
C HIS A 765 25.58 41.04 -31.92
N SER A 766 25.08 42.25 -32.15
CA SER A 766 25.55 43.46 -31.47
C SER A 766 25.10 43.52 -30.00
N ALA A 767 23.90 43.03 -29.68
CA ALA A 767 23.44 42.87 -28.29
C ALA A 767 24.27 41.84 -27.50
N ALA A 768 24.69 40.74 -28.14
CA ALA A 768 25.54 39.74 -27.52
C ALA A 768 26.99 40.23 -27.30
N ALA A 769 27.53 41.05 -28.21
CA ALA A 769 28.89 41.61 -28.09
C ALA A 769 28.98 42.78 -27.09
N ALA A 770 27.87 43.49 -26.82
CA ALA A 770 27.84 44.65 -25.94
C ALA A 770 27.76 44.31 -24.43
N SER A 771 27.71 43.02 -24.05
CA SER A 771 27.68 42.59 -22.65
C SER A 771 29.08 42.19 -22.18
N PRO A 772 29.82 43.06 -21.46
CA PRO A 772 31.19 42.75 -21.04
C PRO A 772 31.19 41.61 -20.02
N ALA A 773 31.84 40.51 -20.39
CA ALA A 773 32.16 39.40 -19.50
C ALA A 773 33.19 39.86 -18.46
N GLY A 774 32.74 40.31 -17.29
CA GLY A 774 33.67 40.69 -16.23
C GLY A 774 33.03 41.41 -15.05
N THR A 775 32.16 40.73 -14.29
CA THR A 775 31.95 40.86 -12.83
C THR A 775 30.68 40.11 -12.45
N ALA A 776 30.79 38.79 -12.30
CA ALA A 776 29.76 38.02 -11.61
C ALA A 776 29.85 38.34 -10.11
N ALA A 777 29.06 39.32 -9.66
CA ALA A 777 28.80 39.54 -8.25
C ALA A 777 28.16 38.27 -7.66
N ALA A 778 28.70 37.79 -6.54
CA ALA A 778 28.13 36.68 -5.78
C ALA A 778 26.68 36.99 -5.38
N PRO A 779 25.74 36.04 -5.49
CA PRO A 779 24.38 36.25 -5.05
C PRO A 779 24.32 36.38 -3.51
N PRO A 780 23.48 37.26 -2.95
CA PRO A 780 23.31 37.37 -1.50
C PRO A 780 22.65 36.10 -0.95
N PRO A 781 22.88 35.77 0.34
CA PRO A 781 22.26 34.59 0.96
C PRO A 781 20.77 34.86 1.15
N VAL A 782 19.94 34.18 0.35
CA VAL A 782 18.48 34.20 0.52
C VAL A 782 18.12 33.17 1.59
N ALA A 783 17.80 33.68 2.77
CA ALA A 783 17.11 32.92 3.80
C ALA A 783 15.64 32.71 3.40
N GLY A 784 15.23 31.44 3.35
CA GLY A 784 13.86 31.01 3.66
C GLY A 784 12.76 31.30 2.63
N GLN A 785 12.10 30.21 2.23
CA GLN A 785 10.77 30.11 1.60
C GLN A 785 10.67 30.22 0.07
N GLY A 786 10.01 29.19 -0.50
CA GLY A 786 9.29 29.27 -1.76
C GLY A 786 10.00 28.61 -2.94
N GLY A 787 9.63 27.36 -3.22
CA GLY A 787 10.07 26.64 -4.42
C GLY A 787 9.64 27.37 -5.70
N PHE A 788 10.63 27.89 -6.43
CA PHE A 788 10.46 28.44 -7.77
C PHE A 788 10.92 27.39 -8.79
N ARG A 789 9.97 26.85 -9.55
CA ARG A 789 10.20 25.91 -10.65
C ARG A 789 10.42 26.74 -11.94
N PRO A 790 11.51 26.53 -12.71
CA PRO A 790 11.74 27.30 -13.92
C PRO A 790 10.77 26.85 -15.03
N GLN A 791 10.09 27.82 -15.64
CA GLN A 791 9.32 27.61 -16.86
C GLN A 791 10.27 27.29 -18.02
N SER A 792 10.03 26.17 -18.68
CA SER A 792 10.74 25.72 -19.87
C SER A 792 10.45 26.63 -21.07
N ALA A 793 11.51 27.19 -21.64
CA ALA A 793 11.54 27.89 -22.93
C ALA A 793 11.09 26.97 -24.10
N PRO A 794 10.57 27.54 -25.21
CA PRO A 794 10.12 26.77 -26.36
C PRO A 794 11.30 26.25 -27.18
N VAL A 795 11.45 24.92 -27.23
CA VAL A 795 12.42 24.23 -28.10
C VAL A 795 11.92 24.29 -29.55
N LEU A 796 12.56 25.13 -30.36
CA LEU A 796 12.44 25.11 -31.82
C LEU A 796 13.03 23.80 -32.36
N ARG A 797 12.23 23.08 -33.17
CA ARG A 797 12.64 21.83 -33.81
C ARG A 797 13.52 22.11 -35.04
N PRO A 798 14.61 21.37 -35.26
CA PRO A 798 15.26 21.34 -36.56
C PRO A 798 14.49 20.43 -37.52
N ILE A 799 14.25 20.94 -38.72
CA ILE A 799 13.75 20.19 -39.89
C ILE A 799 14.88 19.26 -40.32
N SER A 800 14.70 17.94 -40.15
CA SER A 800 15.66 16.95 -40.64
C SER A 800 15.18 16.36 -41.97
N ALA A 801 15.98 16.64 -43.00
CA ALA A 801 15.89 16.07 -44.32
C ALA A 801 16.15 14.56 -44.32
N VAL A 802 15.48 13.89 -45.25
CA VAL A 802 15.54 12.46 -45.54
C VAL A 802 16.92 12.08 -46.06
N TYR A 803 17.61 11.18 -45.37
CA TYR A 803 18.66 10.34 -45.98
C TYR A 803 18.42 8.87 -45.65
N VAL A 804 18.24 8.10 -46.72
CA VAL A 804 18.07 6.65 -46.73
C VAL A 804 19.47 6.02 -46.63
N SER A 805 19.76 5.30 -45.54
CA SER A 805 20.96 4.49 -45.42
C SER A 805 20.62 3.01 -45.33
N ARG A 806 21.26 2.27 -46.24
CA ARG A 806 21.10 0.87 -46.60
C ARG A 806 21.79 -0.05 -45.57
N ALA A 807 21.19 -1.23 -45.35
CA ALA A 807 21.65 -2.26 -44.44
C ALA A 807 22.92 -3.00 -44.91
N SER A 808 23.88 -3.17 -44.00
CA SER A 808 24.82 -4.31 -43.86
C SER A 808 25.48 -4.12 -42.47
N ALA A 809 25.68 -5.10 -41.59
CA ALA A 809 26.33 -6.37 -41.81
C ALA A 809 26.01 -7.36 -40.68
N LYS A 810 26.15 -8.65 -41.02
CA LYS A 810 26.15 -9.83 -40.15
C LYS A 810 27.22 -9.71 -39.05
N GLN A 811 26.86 -10.03 -37.81
CA GLN A 811 27.81 -10.52 -36.81
C GLN A 811 27.29 -11.84 -36.20
N ARG A 812 28.17 -12.85 -36.24
CA ARG A 812 28.03 -14.17 -35.62
C ARG A 812 28.02 -14.06 -34.09
N PRO A 813 27.40 -15.01 -33.36
CA PRO A 813 27.55 -15.14 -31.93
C PRO A 813 28.83 -15.92 -31.60
N THR A 814 29.62 -15.42 -30.66
CA THR A 814 30.66 -16.19 -29.96
C THR A 814 30.04 -16.86 -28.75
N SER A 815 30.09 -18.19 -28.75
CA SER A 815 29.80 -19.04 -27.61
C SER A 815 30.99 -19.09 -26.64
N GLY A 816 30.68 -19.17 -25.35
CA GLY A 816 31.47 -19.94 -24.37
C GLY A 816 32.31 -19.14 -23.39
N ALA A 817 31.92 -19.18 -22.12
CA ALA A 817 32.77 -19.73 -21.05
C ALA A 817 31.96 -19.85 -19.76
N VAL A 818 31.71 -21.10 -19.38
CA VAL A 818 31.35 -21.53 -18.03
C VAL A 818 32.57 -21.32 -17.13
N ALA A 819 32.39 -20.65 -15.99
CA ALA A 819 33.34 -20.71 -14.88
C ALA A 819 32.56 -20.95 -13.59
N ASN A 820 32.63 -22.20 -13.16
CA ASN A 820 32.18 -22.74 -11.88
C ASN A 820 33.15 -22.26 -10.78
N ARG A 821 32.64 -21.85 -9.60
CA ARG A 821 33.44 -21.92 -8.36
C ARG A 821 32.54 -21.93 -7.11
N ASP A 822 32.58 -23.08 -6.46
CA ASP A 822 32.09 -23.38 -5.11
C ASP A 822 32.93 -22.73 -3.99
N SER A 823 32.35 -22.78 -2.78
CA SER A 823 32.94 -22.62 -1.44
C SER A 823 33.10 -21.16 -0.97
N ILE A 824 32.77 -20.77 0.28
CA ILE A 824 33.24 -21.33 1.56
C ILE A 824 32.28 -20.94 2.70
N ALA A 825 32.07 -21.88 3.63
CA ALA A 825 31.58 -21.65 4.98
C ALA A 825 32.72 -21.26 5.95
N SER A 826 32.37 -20.50 6.99
CA SER A 826 33.17 -20.17 8.18
C SER A 826 34.28 -19.11 8.02
N ILE A 827 34.25 -18.10 8.89
CA ILE A 827 35.32 -17.76 9.84
C ILE A 827 34.72 -16.80 10.88
N ILE A 828 34.65 -17.30 12.12
CA ILE A 828 34.65 -16.55 13.37
C ILE A 828 36.10 -16.07 13.57
N ASN A 829 36.30 -14.78 13.87
CA ASN A 829 37.29 -14.27 14.82
C ASN A 829 37.23 -12.73 14.90
N ASP A 830 37.09 -12.22 16.13
CA ASP A 830 37.42 -10.85 16.55
C ASP A 830 38.90 -10.51 16.23
N PRO A 831 39.30 -9.22 16.28
CA PRO A 831 39.84 -8.71 17.55
C PRO A 831 39.57 -7.21 17.85
N GLU A 832 39.50 -6.95 19.16
CA GLU A 832 40.08 -5.84 19.92
C GLU A 832 40.60 -4.57 19.21
N GLY A 833 40.27 -3.40 19.78
CA GLY A 833 40.81 -2.10 19.36
C GLY A 833 40.48 -0.90 20.27
N THR A 834 40.74 -1.05 21.56
CA THR A 834 41.41 -0.12 22.51
C THR A 834 41.54 1.41 22.23
N PHE A 835 41.26 2.18 23.32
CA PHE A 835 41.80 3.50 23.78
C PHE A 835 41.21 4.84 23.26
N PRO A 836 41.34 5.97 24.02
CA PRO A 836 41.72 6.13 25.43
C PRO A 836 40.84 7.08 26.27
N ALA A 837 41.00 6.90 27.59
CA ALA A 837 40.63 7.85 28.64
C ALA A 837 41.53 9.10 28.65
N TYR A 838 40.97 10.23 29.09
CA TYR A 838 41.72 11.34 29.70
C TYR A 838 41.06 11.75 31.03
N TYR A 839 41.93 11.87 32.04
CA TYR A 839 41.70 12.26 33.45
C TYR A 839 41.20 13.72 33.59
N ILE A 840 40.19 13.96 34.44
CA ILE A 840 40.21 14.58 35.80
C ILE A 840 40.84 15.98 35.93
N LEU A 841 40.02 16.92 36.41
CA LEU A 841 40.22 17.96 37.47
C LEU A 841 39.29 19.15 37.13
N GLY A 842 38.50 19.78 38.01
CA GLY A 842 38.29 19.65 39.44
C GLY A 842 37.21 20.67 39.89
N THR A 843 36.52 20.31 40.97
CA THR A 843 36.06 21.18 42.08
C THR A 843 35.19 22.44 41.87
N ARG A 844 34.14 22.47 42.72
CA ARG A 844 33.59 23.59 43.54
C ARG A 844 32.39 24.40 43.01
N SER A 845 31.25 24.10 43.64
CA SER A 845 30.54 24.95 44.63
C SER A 845 29.58 26.06 44.18
N ARG A 846 28.46 26.09 44.90
CA ARG A 846 27.49 27.17 45.19
C ARG A 846 26.36 27.47 44.21
N ALA A 847 25.16 27.07 44.68
CA ALA A 847 24.03 27.94 45.03
C ALA A 847 23.63 29.06 44.05
N LEU A 848 22.49 28.84 43.38
CA LEU A 848 21.26 29.62 43.54
C LEU A 848 20.08 28.80 43.01
#